data_AF-A0A101LFH7-F1
#
_entry.id   AF-A0A101LFH7-F1
#
_cell.length_a   1.000
_cell.length_b   1.000
_cell.length_c   1.000
_cell.angle_alpha   90.00
_cell.angle_beta   90.00
_cell.angle_gamma   90.00
#
_symmetry.space_group_name_H-M   'P 1'
#
loop_
_entity.id
_entity.type
_entity.pdbx_description
1 polymer ?
#
loop_
_entity_poly.entity_id
_entity_poly.type
_entity_poly.pdbx_seq_one_letter_code
_entity_poly.pdbx_strand_id
1 'polypeptide(L)'
;MVLLRSTSAAKKPAPSHRQWRSALFRTGTAAAAAVVTAAAAVVLPMPTAQAVPAPDDPSAVHSLRGPVTDERFYFVMADRFNNGSTANDDGGLGPDPMVSGFDPTKKGFFNGGDLKGLREKIDYIQGLGTTSIWLTPSFKNKAVQPEDKSAGYHGYWVTDFTQIDPHLGTNDELESLIDEAHARGMKVYFDIITNHTADVIGYEEGNRAAYKSKDAAPYLTAAGDPFDDRDYAGTGDFPELDAATSFPYTPVLEAGEENLKVPAWLNDPTLYHNRGDTTFEGENSFYGDFFGLDDLFTEHPTVVNGMIDVYTKWIGDFGVDGFRIDTMKHVNDEFWQKFGPQVLDYAKAHGKDEFFMFGEVFDTSKSFTSQFTTRNKMQAVLDFPFQDAARNFASRGQGAQNLASFFDGDDWYTDADSNVYELPTFLGNHDMGRIGSFITADNPDADDAERVARDRLAHELMYFSRGNPVVYYGDEQGFTGPGGDQDARQTLFASQVPDYLDDDLLGTAATHAEDNFNPGHPLYRGISELAALTTEHPALRNGAHQNRYASDGPGIYAFSRTDAKDQREYVVSINNSEQPQTAAVPTYVGKRMFSRIYGDASAEVKTAADGKLTVTVPPLSAVVYQSAGRIPHSKAAPAVALQEPATSAEDNSRVRVAADVDGSSFYEVTFQARTGGGAWASIGTDDTAPYQVFHDVSALQAGAPVEYRAMVLDNGGHTSVSQPRSSTVPAPVLTLVSPKEGSSVNGKVELSAAASPDKPGYTVRFERSVNGEAWAEVGRDSSSPAYTAVDDLASLDLADGIPLRYRALMDVPGVGEVASAIRAVVAGELPQPSSVTVAGSLNSEMGCPGDWQPECRAAFMTLDPADKIWRLTTDLPAGSYEFKAALNGSWDENYGAGGALNGNNITLEHPGGPVTFRYDNTTHLLSAVYASQQPGAVAAAGDMNSEFGCAGDWMPDCDAAQLVLDPADLVWKLTTTVPAGSYGFKAALNRGWSENYGAGGAPGGGNVSVTHDGGQITFRYDHFSHLITAG
;
A
#
# COMPACT_ATOMS: atom_id res chain seq x y z
N MET A 1 1.03 -24.62 57.62
CA MET A 1 0.94 -25.23 58.97
C MET A 1 1.15 -26.73 58.81
N VAL A 2 2.21 -27.28 59.41
CA VAL A 2 2.44 -28.72 59.76
C VAL A 2 2.32 -29.77 58.60
N LEU A 3 3.40 -30.40 58.06
CA LEU A 3 4.21 -31.53 58.61
C LEU A 3 3.41 -32.88 58.63
N LEU A 4 3.87 -34.11 58.24
CA LEU A 4 5.11 -34.89 58.50
C LEU A 4 5.08 -36.21 57.65
N ARG A 5 6.17 -36.67 56.99
CA ARG A 5 7.11 -37.81 57.34
C ARG A 5 6.62 -39.29 57.24
N SER A 6 7.46 -40.34 57.15
CA SER A 6 8.88 -40.52 56.70
C SER A 6 9.40 -41.98 56.80
N THR A 7 10.55 -42.28 56.13
CA THR A 7 11.65 -43.22 56.56
C THR A 7 11.32 -44.74 56.64
N SER A 8 12.22 -45.74 56.74
CA SER A 8 13.67 -45.87 57.03
C SER A 8 14.19 -47.27 56.52
N ALA A 9 15.48 -47.71 56.51
CA ALA A 9 16.82 -47.10 56.43
C ALA A 9 17.94 -48.20 56.51
N ALA A 10 19.17 -47.90 56.02
CA ALA A 10 20.49 -48.49 56.42
C ALA A 10 20.85 -49.97 56.09
N LYS A 11 22.13 -50.47 56.12
CA LYS A 11 23.49 -49.93 55.76
C LYS A 11 24.60 -51.04 55.93
N LYS A 12 25.46 -51.28 54.92
CA LYS A 12 26.85 -51.89 54.99
C LYS A 12 27.02 -53.38 55.47
N PRO A 13 28.22 -54.03 55.34
CA PRO A 13 29.46 -53.73 54.59
C PRO A 13 30.03 -54.91 53.72
N ALA A 14 31.22 -54.71 53.12
CA ALA A 14 32.05 -55.63 52.29
C ALA A 14 32.89 -56.65 53.15
N PRO A 15 33.80 -57.56 52.66
CA PRO A 15 34.66 -57.45 51.44
C PRO A 15 35.11 -58.73 50.64
N SER A 16 35.91 -58.47 49.59
CA SER A 16 37.05 -59.25 49.02
C SER A 16 36.90 -60.52 48.13
N HIS A 17 37.25 -60.33 46.85
CA HIS A 17 38.12 -61.15 45.94
C HIS A 17 38.20 -62.69 46.02
N ARG A 18 37.94 -63.38 44.88
CA ARG A 18 38.98 -63.83 43.90
C ARG A 18 38.39 -64.44 42.60
N GLN A 19 39.27 -64.70 41.62
CA GLN A 19 39.00 -65.06 40.21
C GLN A 19 38.56 -66.53 39.98
N TRP A 20 38.25 -66.89 38.72
CA TRP A 20 38.71 -68.05 37.87
C TRP A 20 37.66 -68.19 36.72
N ARG A 21 37.99 -67.91 35.43
CA ARG A 21 38.38 -68.85 34.34
C ARG A 21 37.39 -70.03 34.14
N SER A 22 36.98 -70.47 32.95
CA SER A 22 37.63 -70.59 31.61
C SER A 22 36.55 -70.81 30.51
N ALA A 23 36.60 -70.21 29.32
CA ALA A 23 37.35 -70.58 28.10
C ALA A 23 36.82 -71.80 27.31
N LEU A 24 36.61 -71.58 26.00
CA LEU A 24 37.03 -72.34 24.79
C LEU A 24 36.05 -72.00 23.64
N PHE A 25 36.34 -72.14 22.33
CA PHE A 25 37.52 -72.70 21.65
C PHE A 25 38.00 -71.73 20.51
N ARG A 26 38.34 -72.23 19.32
CA ARG A 26 38.66 -71.56 18.01
C ARG A 26 38.15 -72.52 16.89
N THR A 27 38.06 -72.21 15.59
CA THR A 27 39.09 -71.79 14.59
C THR A 27 38.41 -71.42 13.25
N GLY A 28 38.94 -70.59 12.34
CA GLY A 28 40.16 -69.77 12.36
C GLY A 28 40.56 -69.20 10.98
N THR A 29 41.51 -68.26 10.97
CA THR A 29 42.37 -67.76 9.84
C THR A 29 41.72 -67.04 8.64
N ALA A 30 42.28 -65.95 8.08
CA ALA A 30 43.46 -65.11 8.41
C ALA A 30 43.30 -63.69 7.79
N ALA A 31 43.53 -62.59 8.54
CA ALA A 31 44.76 -61.74 8.58
C ALA A 31 44.81 -60.63 7.49
N ALA A 32 45.35 -59.41 7.71
CA ALA A 32 46.15 -58.84 8.82
C ALA A 32 45.76 -57.35 9.06
N ALA A 33 45.58 -56.89 10.30
CA ALA A 33 46.55 -56.22 11.21
C ALA A 33 46.92 -54.76 10.80
N ALA A 34 46.69 -53.65 11.55
CA ALA A 34 46.45 -53.30 12.96
C ALA A 34 47.65 -52.69 13.72
N VAL A 35 47.47 -51.47 14.26
CA VAL A 35 48.18 -50.83 15.39
C VAL A 35 47.15 -49.87 16.03
N VAL A 36 46.51 -50.07 17.19
CA VAL A 36 46.91 -50.47 18.56
C VAL A 36 47.65 -49.36 19.33
N THR A 37 46.93 -48.72 20.28
CA THR A 37 47.38 -48.65 21.69
C THR A 37 46.17 -48.49 22.63
N ALA A 38 46.31 -48.96 23.87
CA ALA A 38 45.19 -49.22 24.79
C ALA A 38 45.03 -48.19 25.91
N ALA A 39 43.83 -48.14 26.50
CA ALA A 39 43.47 -47.28 27.63
C ALA A 39 43.58 -47.99 28.99
N ALA A 40 43.84 -47.21 30.05
CA ALA A 40 43.26 -47.35 31.40
C ALA A 40 43.66 -46.08 32.21
N ALA A 41 42.80 -45.06 32.31
CA ALA A 41 41.66 -44.95 33.22
C ALA A 41 42.04 -44.35 34.60
N VAL A 42 41.69 -43.07 34.78
CA VAL A 42 41.55 -42.41 36.09
C VAL A 42 40.07 -42.03 36.25
N VAL A 43 39.49 -42.35 37.40
CA VAL A 43 38.09 -42.03 37.72
C VAL A 43 38.03 -40.65 38.36
N LEU A 44 37.18 -39.78 37.81
CA LEU A 44 36.76 -38.51 38.39
C LEU A 44 35.21 -38.45 38.38
N PRO A 45 34.58 -37.64 39.24
CA PRO A 45 33.15 -37.76 39.53
C PRO A 45 32.30 -37.45 38.29
N MET A 46 31.18 -38.16 38.13
CA MET A 46 30.19 -37.85 37.11
C MET A 46 29.72 -36.39 37.28
N PRO A 47 29.95 -35.51 36.29
CA PRO A 47 29.14 -34.32 36.16
C PRO A 47 27.69 -34.75 35.95
N THR A 48 26.74 -33.96 36.42
CA THR A 48 25.41 -33.96 35.82
C THR A 48 25.58 -33.85 34.32
N ALA A 49 24.99 -34.77 33.55
CA ALA A 49 25.01 -34.66 32.10
C ALA A 49 24.26 -33.38 31.71
N GLN A 50 25.00 -32.31 31.43
CA GLN A 50 24.53 -31.28 30.53
C GLN A 50 24.19 -32.03 29.24
N ALA A 51 22.91 -31.99 28.85
CA ALA A 51 22.51 -32.48 27.55
C ALA A 51 23.32 -31.68 26.53
N VAL A 52 24.20 -32.35 25.81
CA VAL A 52 24.78 -31.79 24.58
C VAL A 52 23.59 -31.66 23.64
N PRO A 53 23.22 -30.46 23.18
CA PRO A 53 22.12 -30.30 22.24
C PRO A 53 22.42 -31.12 20.97
N ALA A 54 21.38 -31.69 20.39
CA ALA A 54 21.51 -32.40 19.13
C ALA A 54 21.88 -31.41 18.00
N PRO A 55 22.50 -31.86 16.89
CA PRO A 55 23.05 -30.96 15.87
C PRO A 55 22.04 -30.11 15.09
N ASP A 56 20.74 -30.32 15.30
CA ASP A 56 19.64 -29.75 14.50
C ASP A 56 18.64 -28.92 15.36
N ASP A 57 19.07 -28.38 16.50
CA ASP A 57 18.24 -27.49 17.35
C ASP A 57 18.66 -26.02 17.12
N PRO A 58 17.97 -25.25 16.25
CA PRO A 58 18.36 -23.88 15.90
C PRO A 58 18.30 -22.96 17.12
N SER A 59 19.42 -22.29 17.41
CA SER A 59 19.57 -21.36 18.53
C SER A 59 18.77 -20.07 18.33
N ALA A 60 18.65 -19.27 19.40
CA ALA A 60 18.34 -17.85 19.22
C ALA A 60 19.38 -17.20 18.29
N VAL A 61 18.92 -16.28 17.45
CA VAL A 61 19.73 -15.51 16.49
C VAL A 61 19.56 -14.02 16.77
N HIS A 62 20.28 -13.18 16.05
CA HIS A 62 20.02 -11.74 16.05
C HIS A 62 18.85 -11.39 15.14
N SER A 63 18.16 -10.28 15.44
CA SER A 63 17.14 -9.72 14.55
C SER A 63 17.75 -9.40 13.18
N LEU A 64 16.97 -9.62 12.11
CA LEU A 64 17.46 -9.47 10.74
C LEU A 64 17.81 -8.00 10.45
N ARG A 65 18.94 -7.81 9.76
CA ARG A 65 19.37 -6.55 9.14
C ARG A 65 19.97 -6.86 7.79
N GLY A 66 19.21 -6.65 6.71
CA GLY A 66 19.73 -6.73 5.36
C GLY A 66 20.79 -5.64 5.08
N PRO A 67 21.61 -5.80 4.03
CA PRO A 67 22.61 -4.81 3.62
C PRO A 67 22.06 -3.41 3.33
N VAL A 68 20.76 -3.28 3.03
CA VAL A 68 20.09 -2.01 2.75
C VAL A 68 19.88 -1.12 3.99
N THR A 69 19.98 -1.67 5.21
CA THR A 69 19.43 -1.03 6.43
C THR A 69 20.11 0.27 6.90
N ASP A 70 21.09 0.79 6.15
CA ASP A 70 21.67 2.12 6.32
C ASP A 70 21.63 3.06 5.09
N GLU A 71 20.93 2.65 4.03
CA GLU A 71 20.75 3.44 2.82
C GLU A 71 19.88 4.69 3.02
N ARG A 72 20.17 5.71 2.20
CA ARG A 72 19.45 6.99 2.11
C ARG A 72 19.23 7.30 0.65
N PHE A 73 17.98 7.23 0.22
CA PHE A 73 17.57 7.36 -1.16
C PHE A 73 17.25 8.81 -1.51
N TYR A 74 17.61 9.22 -2.72
CA TYR A 74 17.09 10.41 -3.37
C TYR A 74 16.30 9.96 -4.60
N PHE A 75 14.98 10.11 -4.53
CA PHE A 75 14.05 9.70 -5.59
C PHE A 75 13.86 10.85 -6.56
N VAL A 76 14.25 10.62 -7.82
CA VAL A 76 14.38 11.65 -8.85
C VAL A 76 13.72 11.24 -10.16
N MET A 77 12.90 12.12 -10.71
CA MET A 77 12.35 12.02 -12.06
C MET A 77 13.30 12.72 -13.04
N ALA A 78 13.91 11.98 -13.96
CA ALA A 78 14.97 12.50 -14.84
C ALA A 78 14.51 13.74 -15.64
N ASP A 79 13.35 13.66 -16.31
CA ASP A 79 12.73 14.76 -17.08
C ASP A 79 12.51 16.06 -16.28
N ARG A 80 12.39 15.94 -14.95
CA ARG A 80 12.08 17.07 -14.06
C ARG A 80 13.29 17.56 -13.27
N PHE A 81 14.42 16.89 -13.34
CA PHE A 81 15.56 17.21 -12.49
C PHE A 81 16.44 18.33 -13.07
N ASN A 82 17.10 18.11 -14.21
CA ASN A 82 17.98 19.10 -14.84
C ASN A 82 18.12 18.80 -16.34
N ASN A 83 17.88 19.78 -17.22
CA ASN A 83 18.17 19.64 -18.66
C ASN A 83 19.67 19.88 -18.91
N GLY A 84 20.43 18.80 -19.08
CA GLY A 84 21.84 18.88 -19.44
C GLY A 84 22.06 19.08 -20.94
N SER A 85 21.13 18.66 -21.79
CA SER A 85 21.28 18.67 -23.25
C SER A 85 19.97 18.87 -23.99
N THR A 86 19.78 20.08 -24.53
CA THR A 86 18.66 20.40 -25.44
C THR A 86 18.76 19.73 -26.83
N ALA A 87 19.60 18.71 -27.00
CA ALA A 87 19.80 17.98 -28.26
C ALA A 87 18.96 16.68 -28.32
N ASN A 88 18.46 16.24 -27.17
CA ASN A 88 17.60 15.07 -26.96
C ASN A 88 16.18 15.47 -26.56
N ASP A 89 15.90 16.76 -26.31
CA ASP A 89 14.59 17.32 -25.95
C ASP A 89 13.41 16.73 -26.76
N ASP A 90 13.55 16.48 -28.06
CA ASP A 90 12.48 15.96 -28.93
C ASP A 90 12.54 14.45 -29.22
N GLY A 91 13.43 13.71 -28.55
CA GLY A 91 13.63 12.26 -28.71
C GLY A 91 14.11 11.85 -30.10
N GLY A 92 14.50 12.81 -30.96
CA GLY A 92 14.74 12.58 -32.38
C GLY A 92 13.47 12.40 -33.22
N LEU A 93 12.28 12.67 -32.65
CA LEU A 93 10.97 12.53 -33.28
C LEU A 93 10.51 13.82 -34.00
N GLY A 94 11.18 14.95 -33.74
CA GLY A 94 10.93 16.22 -34.40
C GLY A 94 10.05 17.19 -33.59
N PRO A 95 9.80 18.40 -34.12
CA PRO A 95 9.33 19.54 -33.34
C PRO A 95 7.80 19.59 -33.12
N ASP A 96 7.06 18.50 -33.36
CA ASP A 96 5.62 18.45 -33.09
C ASP A 96 5.39 17.82 -31.71
N PRO A 97 4.89 18.57 -30.71
CA PRO A 97 4.69 18.04 -29.36
C PRO A 97 3.74 16.84 -29.29
N MET A 98 2.80 16.70 -30.25
CA MET A 98 1.90 15.54 -30.29
C MET A 98 2.53 14.31 -30.96
N VAL A 99 3.82 14.40 -31.33
CA VAL A 99 4.63 13.29 -31.89
C VAL A 99 5.84 13.02 -31.01
N SER A 100 6.58 14.05 -30.59
CA SER A 100 7.71 13.91 -29.67
C SER A 100 7.30 13.81 -28.20
N GLY A 101 6.18 14.42 -27.80
CA GLY A 101 5.84 14.55 -26.38
C GLY A 101 6.58 15.68 -25.66
N PHE A 102 7.40 16.48 -26.36
CA PHE A 102 8.11 17.61 -25.77
C PHE A 102 7.32 18.92 -25.87
N ASP A 103 6.97 19.46 -24.71
CA ASP A 103 6.42 20.80 -24.56
C ASP A 103 6.74 21.32 -23.14
N PRO A 104 7.81 22.10 -22.95
CA PRO A 104 8.25 22.53 -21.62
C PRO A 104 7.25 23.46 -20.92
N THR A 105 6.16 23.85 -21.59
CA THR A 105 5.09 24.67 -21.02
C THR A 105 3.93 23.86 -20.45
N LYS A 106 3.98 22.52 -20.50
CA LYS A 106 2.89 21.64 -20.02
C LYS A 106 3.39 20.56 -19.06
N LYS A 107 2.75 20.48 -17.88
CA LYS A 107 3.01 19.45 -16.86
C LYS A 107 2.82 17.99 -17.32
N GLY A 108 2.01 17.76 -18.35
CA GLY A 108 1.80 16.44 -18.96
C GLY A 108 2.79 16.07 -20.07
N PHE A 109 3.82 16.88 -20.32
CA PHE A 109 4.76 16.68 -21.43
C PHE A 109 6.21 16.57 -20.90
N PHE A 110 7.14 16.12 -21.75
CA PHE A 110 8.57 16.20 -21.46
C PHE A 110 8.98 17.67 -21.34
N ASN A 111 9.69 18.00 -20.27
CA ASN A 111 10.29 19.31 -20.00
C ASN A 111 11.81 19.33 -20.33
N GLY A 112 12.42 18.18 -20.60
CA GLY A 112 13.78 18.03 -21.15
C GLY A 112 14.87 17.71 -20.13
N GLY A 113 14.52 17.33 -18.90
CA GLY A 113 15.52 16.83 -17.95
C GLY A 113 16.12 15.49 -18.40
N ASP A 114 17.41 15.27 -18.19
CA ASP A 114 18.12 14.13 -18.77
C ASP A 114 19.22 13.53 -17.87
N LEU A 115 19.72 12.34 -18.24
CA LEU A 115 20.77 11.63 -17.51
C LEU A 115 22.07 12.45 -17.44
N LYS A 116 22.36 13.25 -18.46
CA LYS A 116 23.50 14.16 -18.47
C LYS A 116 23.36 15.25 -17.41
N GLY A 117 22.19 15.88 -17.32
CA GLY A 117 21.86 16.91 -16.35
C GLY A 117 21.85 16.37 -14.92
N LEU A 118 21.39 15.14 -14.72
CA LEU A 118 21.53 14.42 -13.45
C LEU A 118 22.99 14.25 -13.04
N ARG A 119 23.86 13.81 -13.96
CA ARG A 119 25.31 13.71 -13.71
C ARG A 119 25.95 15.06 -13.41
N GLU A 120 25.58 16.13 -14.12
CA GLU A 120 26.07 17.50 -13.85
C GLU A 120 25.70 18.01 -12.44
N LYS A 121 24.71 17.39 -11.77
CA LYS A 121 24.25 17.73 -10.41
C LYS A 121 24.53 16.64 -9.38
N ILE A 122 25.30 15.60 -9.70
CA ILE A 122 25.57 14.49 -8.76
C ILE A 122 26.30 14.95 -7.48
N ASP A 123 27.10 16.02 -7.55
CA ASP A 123 27.73 16.68 -6.40
C ASP A 123 26.69 17.27 -5.41
N TYR A 124 25.55 17.74 -5.92
CA TYR A 124 24.44 18.27 -5.12
C TYR A 124 23.72 17.14 -4.38
N ILE A 125 23.42 16.03 -5.08
CA ILE A 125 22.82 14.83 -4.46
C ILE A 125 23.76 14.27 -3.37
N GLN A 126 25.05 14.11 -3.68
CA GLN A 126 26.03 13.64 -2.71
C GLN A 126 26.18 14.60 -1.51
N GLY A 127 26.08 15.91 -1.75
CA GLY A 127 26.14 16.94 -0.71
C GLY A 127 24.95 16.93 0.27
N LEU A 128 23.81 16.36 -0.12
CA LEU A 128 22.66 16.12 0.75
C LEU A 128 22.93 14.94 1.73
N GLY A 129 23.99 14.17 1.51
CA GLY A 129 24.37 13.00 2.32
C GLY A 129 23.72 11.69 1.87
N THR A 130 23.04 11.71 0.72
CA THR A 130 22.47 10.56 -0.01
C THR A 130 23.51 9.46 -0.28
N THR A 131 23.08 8.21 -0.25
CA THR A 131 23.89 7.03 -0.61
C THR A 131 23.30 6.22 -1.77
N SER A 132 22.02 6.43 -2.11
CA SER A 132 21.34 5.74 -3.20
C SER A 132 20.54 6.72 -4.06
N ILE A 133 20.66 6.63 -5.37
CA ILE A 133 19.80 7.35 -6.34
C ILE A 133 18.72 6.37 -6.81
N TRP A 134 17.45 6.73 -6.70
CA TRP A 134 16.34 6.01 -7.31
C TRP A 134 15.78 6.84 -8.45
N LEU A 135 15.82 6.30 -9.66
CA LEU A 135 15.26 6.90 -10.88
C LEU A 135 13.85 6.37 -11.13
N THR A 136 12.93 7.25 -11.53
CA THR A 136 11.70 6.85 -12.25
C THR A 136 12.05 6.02 -13.49
N PRO A 137 11.10 5.24 -14.07
CA PRO A 137 11.46 4.34 -15.15
C PRO A 137 12.06 5.13 -16.31
N SER A 138 13.22 4.69 -16.78
CA SER A 138 14.00 5.43 -17.78
C SER A 138 14.04 4.70 -19.14
N PHE A 139 13.32 3.59 -19.26
CA PHE A 139 13.19 2.80 -20.49
C PHE A 139 12.45 3.59 -21.57
N LYS A 140 12.66 3.25 -22.85
CA LYS A 140 12.00 3.94 -23.94
C LYS A 140 10.48 3.76 -23.92
N ASN A 141 9.77 4.88 -23.94
CA ASN A 141 8.32 5.01 -23.80
C ASN A 141 7.59 5.17 -25.14
N LYS A 142 6.26 5.01 -25.14
CA LYS A 142 5.38 5.59 -26.15
C LYS A 142 5.35 7.10 -25.89
N ALA A 143 5.88 7.88 -26.82
CA ALA A 143 6.17 9.29 -26.59
C ALA A 143 4.92 10.10 -26.22
N VAL A 144 3.77 9.79 -26.84
CA VAL A 144 2.47 10.44 -26.61
C VAL A 144 1.37 9.39 -26.64
N GLN A 145 0.41 9.49 -25.71
CA GLN A 145 -0.91 8.82 -25.80
C GLN A 145 -1.96 9.92 -26.08
N PRO A 146 -2.42 10.08 -27.34
CA PRO A 146 -3.38 11.11 -27.73
C PRO A 146 -4.71 11.06 -26.96
N GLU A 147 -5.08 9.88 -26.48
CA GLU A 147 -6.26 9.57 -25.68
C GLU A 147 -6.23 10.36 -24.36
N ASP A 148 -5.07 10.35 -23.70
CA ASP A 148 -4.78 11.06 -22.45
C ASP A 148 -4.33 12.52 -22.68
N LYS A 149 -3.98 12.86 -23.93
CA LYS A 149 -3.40 14.16 -24.33
C LYS A 149 -2.12 14.49 -23.55
N SER A 150 -1.36 13.45 -23.21
CA SER A 150 -0.17 13.49 -22.34
C SER A 150 0.97 12.70 -22.98
N ALA A 151 2.19 12.90 -22.50
CA ALA A 151 3.42 12.27 -22.96
C ALA A 151 4.00 11.30 -21.92
N GLY A 152 4.79 10.32 -22.37
CA GLY A 152 5.44 9.31 -21.51
C GLY A 152 6.61 9.83 -20.65
N TYR A 153 6.60 11.11 -20.26
CA TYR A 153 7.71 11.78 -19.55
C TYR A 153 8.04 11.15 -18.19
N HIS A 154 7.06 10.48 -17.60
CA HIS A 154 7.13 9.82 -16.29
C HIS A 154 7.73 8.41 -16.37
N GLY A 155 7.83 7.81 -17.56
CA GLY A 155 8.53 6.53 -17.78
C GLY A 155 7.67 5.26 -17.83
N TYR A 156 6.40 5.33 -17.41
CA TYR A 156 5.55 4.15 -17.20
C TYR A 156 4.90 3.56 -18.47
N TRP A 157 4.95 4.25 -19.62
CA TRP A 157 4.40 3.77 -20.89
C TRP A 157 5.45 3.07 -21.73
N VAL A 158 6.09 2.04 -21.19
CA VAL A 158 7.26 1.40 -21.82
C VAL A 158 6.88 0.71 -23.15
N THR A 159 7.65 0.98 -24.19
CA THR A 159 7.63 0.22 -25.46
C THR A 159 8.91 -0.58 -25.67
N ASP A 160 10.07 -0.14 -25.19
CA ASP A 160 11.32 -0.91 -25.32
C ASP A 160 12.07 -0.98 -23.99
N PHE A 161 11.97 -2.14 -23.34
CA PHE A 161 12.60 -2.47 -22.06
C PHE A 161 14.12 -2.71 -22.17
N THR A 162 14.75 -2.52 -23.34
CA THR A 162 16.17 -2.83 -23.59
C THR A 162 17.05 -1.61 -23.84
N GLN A 163 16.44 -0.41 -23.91
CA GLN A 163 17.16 0.86 -24.05
C GLN A 163 16.54 1.97 -23.22
N ILE A 164 17.38 2.94 -22.86
CA ILE A 164 16.98 4.22 -22.27
C ILE A 164 16.14 5.01 -23.28
N ASP A 165 15.19 5.81 -22.76
CA ASP A 165 14.39 6.69 -23.59
C ASP A 165 15.26 7.75 -24.29
N PRO A 166 15.15 7.92 -25.62
CA PRO A 166 15.91 8.93 -26.37
C PRO A 166 15.76 10.37 -25.87
N HIS A 167 14.70 10.72 -25.13
CA HIS A 167 14.56 12.03 -24.47
C HIS A 167 15.53 12.19 -23.30
N LEU A 168 15.77 11.10 -22.55
CA LEU A 168 16.60 11.09 -21.32
C LEU A 168 18.08 10.83 -21.62
N GLY A 169 18.42 10.26 -22.79
CA GLY A 169 19.78 10.04 -23.25
C GLY A 169 20.00 8.66 -23.86
N THR A 170 21.12 8.02 -23.52
CA THR A 170 21.56 6.74 -24.09
C THR A 170 22.01 5.73 -23.03
N ASN A 171 22.06 4.45 -23.41
CA ASN A 171 22.60 3.37 -22.57
C ASN A 171 24.06 3.65 -22.12
N ASP A 172 24.91 4.22 -22.97
CA ASP A 172 26.29 4.61 -22.64
C ASP A 172 26.34 5.74 -21.58
N GLU A 173 25.37 6.66 -21.61
CA GLU A 173 25.25 7.75 -20.62
C GLU A 173 24.70 7.26 -19.28
N LEU A 174 23.87 6.22 -19.30
CA LEU A 174 23.43 5.49 -18.11
C LEU A 174 24.57 4.71 -17.46
N GLU A 175 25.34 3.94 -18.24
CA GLU A 175 26.58 3.28 -17.76
C GLU A 175 27.52 4.33 -17.12
N SER A 176 27.67 5.49 -17.78
CA SER A 176 28.47 6.60 -17.26
C SER A 176 27.92 7.23 -15.96
N LEU A 177 26.60 7.24 -15.74
CA LEU A 177 25.98 7.69 -14.50
C LEU A 177 26.22 6.68 -13.36
N ILE A 178 26.06 5.39 -13.64
CA ILE A 178 26.28 4.29 -12.69
C ILE A 178 27.75 4.27 -12.25
N ASP A 179 28.69 4.30 -13.20
CA ASP A 179 30.14 4.38 -12.94
C ASP A 179 30.48 5.60 -12.06
N GLU A 180 29.87 6.76 -12.33
CA GLU A 180 30.13 7.99 -11.57
C GLU A 180 29.53 7.95 -10.16
N ALA A 181 28.37 7.33 -9.98
CA ALA A 181 27.77 7.06 -8.67
C ALA A 181 28.61 6.04 -7.86
N HIS A 182 29.01 4.93 -8.47
CA HIS A 182 29.86 3.90 -7.84
C HIS A 182 31.22 4.46 -7.43
N ALA A 183 31.84 5.30 -8.26
CA ALA A 183 33.09 5.99 -7.94
C ALA A 183 32.98 6.92 -6.72
N ARG A 184 31.76 7.33 -6.37
CA ARG A 184 31.42 8.17 -5.21
C ARG A 184 30.95 7.35 -3.99
N GLY A 185 30.82 6.03 -4.14
CA GLY A 185 30.25 5.14 -3.12
C GLY A 185 28.73 5.25 -3.00
N MET A 186 28.05 5.68 -4.06
CA MET A 186 26.58 5.71 -4.13
C MET A 186 26.06 4.59 -5.04
N LYS A 187 24.87 4.08 -4.74
CA LYS A 187 24.16 3.05 -5.52
C LYS A 187 23.13 3.68 -6.47
N VAL A 188 22.75 2.95 -7.52
CA VAL A 188 21.71 3.36 -8.48
C VAL A 188 20.62 2.29 -8.59
N TYR A 189 19.39 2.72 -8.37
CA TYR A 189 18.16 1.92 -8.42
C TYR A 189 17.27 2.41 -9.56
N PHE A 190 16.69 1.50 -10.31
CA PHE A 190 15.70 1.82 -11.33
C PHE A 190 14.30 1.45 -10.86
N ASP A 191 13.33 2.27 -11.21
CA ASP A 191 11.96 1.82 -11.35
C ASP A 191 11.84 0.75 -12.44
N ILE A 192 11.01 -0.26 -12.19
CA ILE A 192 10.69 -1.34 -13.12
C ILE A 192 9.19 -1.62 -13.15
N ILE A 193 8.67 -1.95 -14.34
CA ILE A 193 7.25 -2.21 -14.58
C ILE A 193 7.10 -3.68 -14.98
N THR A 194 6.44 -4.46 -14.12
CA THR A 194 6.08 -5.86 -14.43
C THR A 194 4.61 -6.06 -14.76
N ASN A 195 3.77 -5.06 -14.46
CA ASN A 195 2.32 -5.12 -14.61
C ASN A 195 1.86 -4.87 -16.05
N HIS A 196 2.32 -3.81 -16.69
CA HIS A 196 1.76 -3.32 -17.96
C HIS A 196 2.84 -2.85 -18.96
N THR A 197 2.41 -2.51 -20.17
CA THR A 197 3.19 -1.72 -21.14
C THR A 197 2.47 -0.41 -21.48
N ALA A 198 2.94 0.35 -22.48
CA ALA A 198 2.12 1.44 -23.06
C ALA A 198 0.74 0.94 -23.57
N ASP A 199 -0.23 1.86 -23.67
CA ASP A 199 -1.52 1.67 -24.37
C ASP A 199 -1.23 1.49 -25.88
N VAL A 200 -1.41 0.26 -26.36
CA VAL A 200 -1.13 -0.17 -27.75
C VAL A 200 -2.18 -1.17 -28.25
N ILE A 201 -2.77 -1.97 -27.36
CA ILE A 201 -3.78 -2.98 -27.69
C ILE A 201 -5.18 -2.38 -27.52
N GLY A 202 -5.85 -2.12 -28.64
CA GLY A 202 -7.28 -1.81 -28.67
C GLY A 202 -8.16 -3.06 -28.71
N TYR A 203 -9.49 -2.88 -28.76
CA TYR A 203 -10.46 -3.98 -28.90
C TYR A 203 -11.44 -3.74 -30.06
N GLU A 204 -11.82 -4.77 -30.83
CA GLU A 204 -12.86 -4.64 -31.88
C GLU A 204 -14.19 -4.12 -31.32
N GLU A 205 -14.50 -4.42 -30.06
CA GLU A 205 -15.71 -3.99 -29.36
C GLU A 205 -15.65 -2.53 -28.88
N GLY A 206 -14.48 -1.89 -28.89
CA GLY A 206 -14.25 -0.49 -28.53
C GLY A 206 -13.06 -0.28 -27.58
N ASN A 207 -12.29 0.78 -27.81
CA ASN A 207 -11.12 1.16 -26.99
C ASN A 207 -11.54 1.46 -25.54
N ARG A 208 -10.66 1.12 -24.58
CA ARG A 208 -10.86 1.34 -23.13
C ARG A 208 -12.24 0.91 -22.64
N ALA A 209 -12.59 -0.33 -22.99
CA ALA A 209 -13.85 -0.94 -22.60
C ALA A 209 -13.81 -1.31 -21.11
N ALA A 210 -14.95 -1.24 -20.41
CA ALA A 210 -15.02 -1.58 -18.99
C ALA A 210 -14.70 -3.07 -18.72
N TYR A 211 -14.05 -3.35 -17.58
CA TYR A 211 -13.71 -4.71 -17.16
C TYR A 211 -14.87 -5.73 -17.24
N LYS A 212 -14.58 -6.93 -17.74
CA LYS A 212 -15.46 -8.12 -17.66
C LYS A 212 -14.90 -9.15 -16.68
N SER A 213 -15.67 -9.57 -15.67
CA SER A 213 -15.25 -10.62 -14.71
C SER A 213 -15.13 -12.01 -15.32
N LYS A 214 -14.31 -12.90 -14.71
CA LYS A 214 -14.14 -14.28 -15.20
C LYS A 214 -15.44 -15.09 -15.13
N ASP A 215 -16.33 -14.76 -14.19
CA ASP A 215 -17.69 -15.33 -14.11
C ASP A 215 -18.59 -14.92 -15.29
N ALA A 216 -18.45 -13.68 -15.79
CA ALA A 216 -19.22 -13.19 -16.93
C ALA A 216 -18.67 -13.68 -18.28
N ALA A 217 -17.36 -13.84 -18.38
CA ALA A 217 -16.64 -14.32 -19.56
C ALA A 217 -15.35 -15.05 -19.14
N PRO A 218 -15.37 -16.38 -18.97
CA PRO A 218 -14.17 -17.13 -18.60
C PRO A 218 -13.16 -17.13 -19.74
N TYR A 219 -11.88 -17.32 -19.43
CA TYR A 219 -10.87 -17.55 -20.46
C TYR A 219 -11.15 -18.87 -21.19
N LEU A 220 -10.96 -18.86 -22.50
CA LEU A 220 -11.05 -20.06 -23.34
C LEU A 220 -9.67 -20.44 -23.85
N THR A 221 -9.40 -21.74 -23.97
CA THR A 221 -8.27 -22.24 -24.77
C THR A 221 -8.48 -21.89 -26.25
N ALA A 222 -7.43 -21.99 -27.07
CA ALA A 222 -7.52 -21.87 -28.53
C ALA A 222 -8.49 -22.88 -29.18
N ALA A 223 -8.88 -23.94 -28.46
CA ALA A 223 -9.89 -24.90 -28.90
C ALA A 223 -11.35 -24.48 -28.54
N GLY A 224 -11.53 -23.42 -27.75
CA GLY A 224 -12.81 -22.94 -27.23
C GLY A 224 -13.27 -23.59 -25.92
N ASP A 225 -12.45 -24.46 -25.30
CA ASP A 225 -12.75 -25.04 -23.98
C ASP A 225 -12.43 -24.03 -22.87
N PRO A 226 -13.34 -23.76 -21.90
CA PRO A 226 -13.09 -22.81 -20.82
C PRO A 226 -12.10 -23.35 -19.78
N PHE A 227 -11.27 -22.47 -19.22
CA PHE A 227 -10.33 -22.77 -18.14
C PHE A 227 -10.19 -21.58 -17.17
N ASP A 228 -9.54 -21.82 -16.04
CA ASP A 228 -9.14 -20.78 -15.09
C ASP A 228 -7.60 -20.69 -15.06
N ASP A 229 -7.08 -19.51 -15.29
CA ASP A 229 -5.65 -19.18 -15.32
C ASP A 229 -4.92 -19.50 -14.00
N ARG A 230 -5.61 -19.42 -12.87
CA ARG A 230 -5.05 -19.66 -11.53
C ARG A 230 -4.69 -21.13 -11.30
N ASP A 231 -5.32 -22.06 -12.01
CA ASP A 231 -4.94 -23.49 -11.99
C ASP A 231 -3.57 -23.74 -12.65
N TYR A 232 -3.05 -22.77 -13.40
CA TYR A 232 -1.80 -22.85 -14.16
C TYR A 232 -0.70 -21.90 -13.64
N ALA A 233 -1.08 -20.83 -12.93
CA ALA A 233 -0.17 -19.89 -12.29
C ALA A 233 0.93 -20.62 -11.49
N GLY A 234 2.19 -20.27 -11.74
CA GLY A 234 3.35 -20.89 -11.08
C GLY A 234 3.67 -22.35 -11.48
N THR A 235 2.81 -23.06 -12.23
CA THR A 235 3.04 -24.48 -12.57
C THR A 235 4.08 -24.67 -13.68
N GLY A 236 4.21 -23.69 -14.59
CA GLY A 236 5.11 -23.73 -15.74
C GLY A 236 4.48 -24.29 -17.02
N ASP A 237 3.30 -24.91 -16.94
CA ASP A 237 2.44 -25.27 -18.06
C ASP A 237 1.27 -24.26 -18.15
N PHE A 238 0.80 -23.92 -19.35
CA PHE A 238 -0.36 -23.03 -19.55
C PHE A 238 -1.09 -23.45 -20.84
N PRO A 239 -2.42 -23.31 -20.95
CA PRO A 239 -3.14 -23.67 -22.18
C PRO A 239 -2.74 -22.81 -23.39
N GLU A 240 -2.79 -23.39 -24.59
CA GLU A 240 -2.62 -22.63 -25.83
C GLU A 240 -3.79 -21.64 -25.99
N LEU A 241 -3.49 -20.38 -26.32
CA LEU A 241 -4.47 -19.29 -26.48
C LEU A 241 -4.54 -18.82 -27.94
N ASP A 242 -5.67 -18.23 -28.31
CA ASP A 242 -5.91 -17.61 -29.61
C ASP A 242 -6.58 -16.24 -29.40
N ALA A 243 -6.02 -15.18 -29.99
CA ALA A 243 -6.48 -13.81 -29.78
C ALA A 243 -7.98 -13.61 -30.11
N ALA A 244 -8.51 -14.31 -31.13
CA ALA A 244 -9.90 -14.18 -31.56
C ALA A 244 -10.90 -15.07 -30.78
N THR A 245 -10.41 -15.92 -29.88
CA THR A 245 -11.23 -16.96 -29.22
C THR A 245 -11.08 -16.96 -27.70
N SER A 246 -9.89 -16.67 -27.17
CA SER A 246 -9.54 -16.91 -25.77
C SER A 246 -10.05 -15.87 -24.78
N PHE A 247 -10.42 -14.68 -25.25
CA PHE A 247 -10.58 -13.49 -24.42
C PHE A 247 -12.00 -12.91 -24.45
N PRO A 248 -12.41 -12.15 -23.42
CA PRO A 248 -13.70 -11.46 -23.40
C PRO A 248 -13.84 -10.36 -24.45
N TYR A 249 -12.73 -9.82 -24.93
CA TYR A 249 -12.60 -8.79 -25.97
C TYR A 249 -11.62 -9.26 -27.04
N THR A 250 -11.80 -8.82 -28.28
CA THR A 250 -10.96 -9.21 -29.41
C THR A 250 -9.85 -8.18 -29.61
N PRO A 251 -8.58 -8.46 -29.22
CA PRO A 251 -7.51 -7.47 -29.27
C PRO A 251 -7.10 -7.13 -30.70
N VAL A 252 -6.87 -5.84 -30.94
CA VAL A 252 -6.43 -5.28 -32.22
C VAL A 252 -5.26 -4.32 -32.01
N LEU A 253 -4.41 -4.22 -33.02
CA LEU A 253 -3.23 -3.36 -33.04
C LEU A 253 -3.35 -2.38 -34.21
N GLU A 254 -2.97 -1.12 -33.99
CA GLU A 254 -2.94 -0.12 -35.04
C GLU A 254 -1.86 -0.41 -36.09
N ALA A 255 -2.10 0.02 -37.33
CA ALA A 255 -1.25 -0.32 -38.46
C ALA A 255 0.15 0.33 -38.35
N GLY A 256 1.17 -0.49 -38.13
CA GLY A 256 2.54 -0.08 -37.85
C GLY A 256 2.97 -0.26 -36.37
N GLU A 257 2.04 -0.54 -35.45
CA GLU A 257 2.36 -0.83 -34.05
C GLU A 257 2.53 -2.34 -33.77
N GLU A 258 2.34 -3.23 -34.77
CA GLU A 258 2.34 -4.69 -34.59
C GLU A 258 3.70 -5.30 -34.20
N ASN A 259 4.76 -4.49 -34.21
CA ASN A 259 6.11 -4.85 -33.76
C ASN A 259 6.74 -3.69 -32.95
N LEU A 260 5.92 -2.85 -32.31
CA LEU A 260 6.37 -1.66 -31.56
C LEU A 260 7.14 -2.05 -30.29
N LYS A 261 6.75 -3.14 -29.63
CA LYS A 261 7.25 -3.50 -28.30
C LYS A 261 8.52 -4.36 -28.35
N VAL A 262 9.43 -4.16 -27.41
CA VAL A 262 10.72 -4.86 -27.32
C VAL A 262 10.99 -5.25 -25.86
N PRO A 263 11.29 -6.54 -25.54
CA PRO A 263 11.56 -7.65 -26.46
C PRO A 263 10.35 -8.13 -27.27
N ALA A 264 10.62 -8.81 -28.38
CA ALA A 264 9.61 -9.14 -29.39
C ALA A 264 8.40 -9.95 -28.89
N TRP A 265 8.53 -10.70 -27.77
CA TRP A 265 7.43 -11.45 -27.18
C TRP A 265 6.29 -10.57 -26.67
N LEU A 266 6.57 -9.30 -26.33
CA LEU A 266 5.55 -8.33 -25.92
C LEU A 266 4.56 -7.94 -27.04
N ASN A 267 4.83 -8.29 -28.30
CA ASN A 267 3.89 -8.03 -29.40
C ASN A 267 2.87 -9.16 -29.61
N ASP A 268 2.89 -10.21 -28.77
CA ASP A 268 1.87 -11.24 -28.79
C ASP A 268 0.69 -10.81 -27.90
N PRO A 269 -0.48 -10.43 -28.47
CA PRO A 269 -1.62 -9.98 -27.67
C PRO A 269 -2.20 -11.10 -26.79
N THR A 270 -1.85 -12.37 -27.01
CA THR A 270 -2.28 -13.46 -26.12
C THR A 270 -1.56 -13.47 -24.76
N LEU A 271 -0.52 -12.65 -24.60
CA LEU A 271 0.23 -12.50 -23.34
C LEU A 271 -0.27 -11.32 -22.48
N TYR A 272 -1.47 -10.83 -22.78
CA TYR A 272 -2.18 -9.78 -22.06
C TYR A 272 -3.53 -10.31 -21.58
N HIS A 273 -4.10 -9.75 -20.51
CA HIS A 273 -5.37 -10.24 -19.95
C HIS A 273 -6.58 -9.93 -20.85
N ASN A 274 -6.53 -8.84 -21.63
CA ASN A 274 -7.56 -8.43 -22.61
C ASN A 274 -8.99 -8.38 -22.02
N ARG A 275 -9.14 -7.85 -20.80
CA ARG A 275 -10.43 -7.81 -20.08
C ARG A 275 -11.05 -6.44 -19.94
N GLY A 276 -10.36 -5.36 -20.31
CA GLY A 276 -10.82 -3.99 -20.17
C GLY A 276 -10.42 -3.32 -18.85
N ASP A 277 -10.59 -2.00 -18.79
CA ASP A 277 -10.13 -1.09 -17.74
C ASP A 277 -10.62 -1.50 -16.34
N THR A 278 -9.68 -1.56 -15.40
CA THR A 278 -9.94 -1.88 -14.00
C THR A 278 -10.75 -0.81 -13.26
N THR A 279 -11.46 -1.20 -12.19
CA THR A 279 -12.01 -0.27 -11.19
C THR A 279 -11.24 -0.33 -9.87
N PHE A 280 -10.08 -0.98 -9.86
CA PHE A 280 -9.18 -1.19 -8.72
C PHE A 280 -9.78 -1.98 -7.54
N GLU A 281 -10.90 -2.68 -7.73
CA GLU A 281 -11.63 -3.41 -6.68
C GLU A 281 -11.73 -4.92 -6.96
N GLY A 282 -11.40 -5.74 -5.96
CA GLY A 282 -11.59 -7.20 -6.02
C GLY A 282 -10.77 -7.87 -7.12
N GLU A 283 -11.42 -8.73 -7.92
CA GLU A 283 -10.80 -9.44 -9.05
C GLU A 283 -10.14 -8.45 -10.04
N ASN A 284 -10.84 -7.38 -10.43
CA ASN A 284 -10.38 -6.54 -11.53
C ASN A 284 -9.12 -5.75 -11.23
N SER A 285 -8.71 -5.65 -9.96
CA SER A 285 -7.45 -5.05 -9.53
C SER A 285 -6.22 -5.84 -9.98
N PHE A 286 -6.39 -7.08 -10.48
CA PHE A 286 -5.33 -8.01 -10.90
C PHE A 286 -5.33 -8.42 -12.38
N TYR A 287 -6.34 -7.99 -13.15
CA TYR A 287 -6.67 -8.57 -14.47
C TYR A 287 -7.19 -7.53 -15.48
N GLY A 288 -7.13 -6.24 -15.15
CA GLY A 288 -7.83 -5.17 -15.86
C GLY A 288 -6.92 -3.99 -16.12
N ASP A 289 -7.07 -3.40 -17.31
CA ASP A 289 -6.10 -2.45 -17.87
C ASP A 289 -5.92 -1.22 -16.96
N PHE A 290 -4.68 -1.01 -16.49
CA PHE A 290 -4.35 0.00 -15.48
C PHE A 290 -4.39 1.40 -16.09
N PHE A 291 -5.54 2.08 -15.98
CA PHE A 291 -5.85 3.31 -16.74
C PHE A 291 -5.74 3.13 -18.28
N GLY A 292 -6.11 1.95 -18.78
CA GLY A 292 -6.02 1.61 -20.21
C GLY A 292 -4.63 1.18 -20.69
N LEU A 293 -3.66 1.01 -19.78
CA LEU A 293 -2.36 0.44 -20.09
C LEU A 293 -2.46 -1.09 -20.22
N ASP A 294 -1.97 -1.63 -21.34
CA ASP A 294 -2.07 -3.05 -21.69
C ASP A 294 -1.57 -3.97 -20.54
N ASP A 295 -2.50 -4.66 -19.86
CA ASP A 295 -2.24 -5.47 -18.65
C ASP A 295 -1.63 -6.84 -19.00
N LEU A 296 -0.43 -7.13 -18.49
CA LEU A 296 0.32 -8.33 -18.83
C LEU A 296 -0.22 -9.56 -18.08
N PHE A 297 -0.39 -10.66 -18.80
CA PHE A 297 -0.94 -11.90 -18.25
C PHE A 297 0.09 -12.60 -17.35
N THR A 298 0.24 -12.11 -16.11
CA THR A 298 1.33 -12.47 -15.19
C THR A 298 1.27 -13.91 -14.65
N GLU A 299 0.11 -14.57 -14.74
CA GLU A 299 -0.02 -16.03 -14.57
C GLU A 299 0.71 -16.84 -15.67
N HIS A 300 0.89 -16.26 -16.87
CA HIS A 300 1.43 -16.97 -18.03
C HIS A 300 2.96 -17.13 -17.94
N PRO A 301 3.53 -18.35 -18.04
CA PRO A 301 4.95 -18.60 -17.78
C PRO A 301 5.90 -17.85 -18.72
N THR A 302 5.49 -17.53 -19.96
CA THR A 302 6.26 -16.66 -20.87
C THR A 302 6.43 -15.25 -20.33
N VAL A 303 5.38 -14.65 -19.73
CA VAL A 303 5.44 -13.30 -19.14
C VAL A 303 6.38 -13.31 -17.92
N VAL A 304 6.20 -14.27 -17.01
CA VAL A 304 7.06 -14.41 -15.82
C VAL A 304 8.53 -14.58 -16.20
N ASN A 305 8.85 -15.49 -17.12
CA ASN A 305 10.23 -15.72 -17.54
C ASN A 305 10.77 -14.53 -18.35
N GLY A 306 9.95 -13.92 -19.21
CA GLY A 306 10.34 -12.79 -20.04
C GLY A 306 10.70 -11.55 -19.21
N MET A 307 9.96 -11.28 -18.14
CA MET A 307 10.30 -10.18 -17.21
C MET A 307 11.54 -10.48 -16.37
N ILE A 308 11.75 -11.73 -15.94
CA ILE A 308 13.02 -12.12 -15.30
C ILE A 308 14.20 -11.92 -16.27
N ASP A 309 14.08 -12.34 -17.53
CA ASP A 309 15.12 -12.16 -18.55
C ASP A 309 15.40 -10.67 -18.85
N VAL A 310 14.37 -9.82 -18.91
CA VAL A 310 14.50 -8.36 -19.07
C VAL A 310 15.29 -7.75 -17.92
N TYR A 311 14.92 -8.01 -16.67
CA TYR A 311 15.52 -7.29 -15.54
C TYR A 311 16.86 -7.88 -15.09
N THR A 312 17.10 -9.18 -15.28
CA THR A 312 18.44 -9.76 -15.09
C THR A 312 19.44 -9.24 -16.13
N LYS A 313 19.00 -8.89 -17.34
CA LYS A 313 19.85 -8.23 -18.35
C LYS A 313 20.37 -6.87 -17.87
N TRP A 314 19.53 -6.04 -17.25
CA TRP A 314 19.98 -4.73 -16.71
C TRP A 314 21.03 -4.89 -15.60
N ILE A 315 20.90 -5.91 -14.76
CA ILE A 315 21.89 -6.25 -13.72
C ILE A 315 23.21 -6.70 -14.37
N GLY A 316 23.15 -7.59 -15.36
CA GLY A 316 24.33 -8.18 -16.00
C GLY A 316 25.10 -7.23 -16.92
N ASP A 317 24.39 -6.37 -17.65
CA ASP A 317 24.99 -5.48 -18.65
C ASP A 317 25.44 -4.13 -18.06
N PHE A 318 24.68 -3.56 -17.12
CA PHE A 318 24.91 -2.20 -16.59
C PHE A 318 25.29 -2.15 -15.11
N GLY A 319 25.14 -3.27 -14.38
CA GLY A 319 25.54 -3.32 -12.97
C GLY A 319 24.72 -2.42 -12.06
N VAL A 320 23.41 -2.26 -12.30
CA VAL A 320 22.48 -1.62 -11.35
C VAL A 320 22.51 -2.28 -9.97
N ASP A 321 22.13 -1.54 -8.93
CA ASP A 321 22.23 -1.98 -7.52
C ASP A 321 20.91 -2.44 -6.91
N GLY A 322 19.79 -2.14 -7.56
CA GLY A 322 18.47 -2.57 -7.11
C GLY A 322 17.33 -2.07 -7.98
N PHE A 323 16.11 -2.44 -7.60
CA PHE A 323 14.89 -2.02 -8.30
C PHE A 323 13.81 -1.51 -7.33
N ARG A 324 13.14 -0.41 -7.68
CA ARG A 324 11.77 -0.14 -7.20
C ARG A 324 10.82 -0.79 -8.19
N ILE A 325 9.78 -1.45 -7.70
CA ILE A 325 8.84 -2.19 -8.53
C ILE A 325 7.49 -1.48 -8.53
N ASP A 326 7.05 -1.10 -9.72
CA ASP A 326 5.79 -0.41 -9.94
C ASP A 326 4.56 -1.31 -9.70
N THR A 327 3.43 -0.68 -9.34
CA THR A 327 2.08 -1.27 -9.33
C THR A 327 1.97 -2.65 -8.65
N MET A 328 2.81 -2.94 -7.66
CA MET A 328 3.02 -4.29 -7.10
C MET A 328 1.73 -4.94 -6.54
N LYS A 329 0.79 -4.11 -6.07
CA LYS A 329 -0.54 -4.50 -5.57
C LYS A 329 -1.42 -5.19 -6.62
N HIS A 330 -1.13 -5.01 -7.90
CA HIS A 330 -1.97 -5.39 -9.04
C HIS A 330 -1.50 -6.67 -9.77
N VAL A 331 -0.45 -7.33 -9.25
CA VAL A 331 0.11 -8.55 -9.85
C VAL A 331 -0.02 -9.72 -8.87
N ASN A 332 -0.30 -10.91 -9.40
CA ASN A 332 -0.61 -12.11 -8.61
C ASN A 332 0.56 -12.62 -7.73
N ASP A 333 0.23 -13.27 -6.61
CA ASP A 333 1.19 -13.75 -5.60
C ASP A 333 2.27 -14.70 -6.19
N GLU A 334 1.90 -15.59 -7.13
CA GLU A 334 2.83 -16.57 -7.72
C GLU A 334 3.89 -15.93 -8.62
N PHE A 335 3.60 -14.78 -9.24
CA PHE A 335 4.60 -14.01 -9.98
C PHE A 335 5.70 -13.57 -9.01
N TRP A 336 5.35 -12.93 -7.90
CA TRP A 336 6.30 -12.42 -6.90
C TRP A 336 7.14 -13.53 -6.26
N GLN A 337 6.49 -14.63 -5.86
CA GLN A 337 7.14 -15.80 -5.27
C GLN A 337 8.18 -16.47 -6.18
N LYS A 338 8.20 -16.14 -7.48
CA LYS A 338 9.17 -16.61 -8.47
C LYS A 338 10.13 -15.51 -8.94
N PHE A 339 9.61 -14.32 -9.28
CA PHE A 339 10.37 -13.18 -9.81
C PHE A 339 11.43 -12.73 -8.81
N GLY A 340 11.03 -12.38 -7.58
CA GLY A 340 11.91 -11.83 -6.56
C GLY A 340 13.13 -12.72 -6.28
N PRO A 341 12.90 -13.98 -5.85
CA PRO A 341 14.00 -14.91 -5.57
C PRO A 341 14.93 -15.16 -6.77
N GLN A 342 14.41 -15.24 -8.00
CA GLN A 342 15.26 -15.52 -9.17
C GLN A 342 16.12 -14.31 -9.58
N VAL A 343 15.58 -13.10 -9.51
CA VAL A 343 16.36 -11.87 -9.78
C VAL A 343 17.46 -11.69 -8.71
N LEU A 344 17.18 -12.00 -7.44
CA LEU A 344 18.17 -11.94 -6.36
C LEU A 344 19.25 -13.01 -6.48
N ASP A 345 18.89 -14.26 -6.78
CA ASP A 345 19.85 -15.33 -7.03
C ASP A 345 20.75 -15.00 -8.24
N TYR A 346 20.19 -14.39 -9.29
CA TYR A 346 20.97 -13.89 -10.43
C TYR A 346 21.93 -12.77 -10.03
N ALA A 347 21.44 -11.74 -9.33
CA ALA A 347 22.26 -10.59 -8.91
C ALA A 347 23.45 -11.05 -8.04
N LYS A 348 23.18 -11.94 -7.08
CA LYS A 348 24.18 -12.58 -6.23
C LYS A 348 25.19 -13.40 -7.02
N ALA A 349 24.74 -14.19 -8.01
CA ALA A 349 25.63 -14.94 -8.90
C ALA A 349 26.55 -14.03 -9.75
N HIS A 350 26.15 -12.77 -9.96
CA HIS A 350 26.92 -11.74 -10.66
C HIS A 350 27.68 -10.78 -9.71
N GLY A 351 27.76 -11.10 -8.42
CA GLY A 351 28.57 -10.36 -7.44
C GLY A 351 27.89 -9.15 -6.79
N LYS A 352 26.58 -8.96 -7.00
CA LYS A 352 25.76 -7.97 -6.30
C LYS A 352 25.13 -8.61 -5.04
N ASP A 353 25.97 -8.91 -4.05
CA ASP A 353 25.51 -9.48 -2.75
C ASP A 353 24.59 -8.54 -1.95
N GLU A 354 24.58 -7.24 -2.27
CA GLU A 354 23.73 -6.22 -1.65
C GLU A 354 22.55 -5.78 -2.53
N PHE A 355 22.22 -6.54 -3.58
CA PHE A 355 21.10 -6.19 -4.46
C PHE A 355 19.77 -6.16 -3.69
N PHE A 356 19.00 -5.09 -3.91
CA PHE A 356 17.78 -4.85 -3.14
C PHE A 356 16.60 -4.46 -4.03
N MET A 357 15.43 -5.05 -3.76
CA MET A 357 14.19 -4.75 -4.45
C MET A 357 13.07 -4.40 -3.47
N PHE A 358 12.33 -3.34 -3.78
CA PHE A 358 11.16 -2.91 -3.01
C PHE A 358 10.01 -2.53 -3.94
N GLY A 359 8.78 -2.96 -3.62
CA GLY A 359 7.62 -2.65 -4.44
C GLY A 359 6.76 -1.49 -3.92
N GLU A 360 6.00 -0.87 -4.81
CA GLU A 360 4.90 0.01 -4.44
C GLU A 360 3.63 -0.79 -4.16
N VAL A 361 3.17 -0.70 -2.91
CA VAL A 361 1.85 -1.16 -2.50
C VAL A 361 1.17 0.04 -1.86
N PHE A 362 0.39 0.81 -2.63
CA PHE A 362 -0.37 1.95 -2.14
C PHE A 362 -1.51 1.43 -1.24
N ASP A 363 -1.18 1.26 0.05
CA ASP A 363 -2.08 0.88 1.13
C ASP A 363 -1.45 1.23 2.48
N THR A 364 -2.22 1.73 3.44
CA THR A 364 -1.73 2.04 4.80
C THR A 364 -1.97 0.87 5.78
N SER A 365 -2.55 -0.23 5.32
CA SER A 365 -2.88 -1.40 6.14
C SER A 365 -1.66 -2.33 6.30
N LYS A 366 -0.96 -2.23 7.44
CA LYS A 366 0.22 -3.06 7.75
C LYS A 366 0.01 -4.58 7.59
N SER A 367 -1.21 -5.09 7.83
CA SER A 367 -1.57 -6.50 7.64
C SER A 367 -1.62 -6.92 6.16
N PHE A 368 -1.95 -5.99 5.26
CA PHE A 368 -1.96 -6.20 3.82
C PHE A 368 -0.56 -6.01 3.22
N THR A 369 0.11 -4.89 3.51
CA THR A 369 1.44 -4.58 2.96
C THR A 369 2.51 -5.59 3.38
N SER A 370 2.45 -6.13 4.60
CA SER A 370 3.40 -7.15 5.09
C SER A 370 3.28 -8.51 4.40
N GLN A 371 2.18 -8.80 3.68
CA GLN A 371 2.09 -10.06 2.93
C GLN A 371 3.09 -10.12 1.77
N PHE A 372 3.44 -8.96 1.21
CA PHE A 372 4.38 -8.88 0.09
C PHE A 372 5.81 -9.25 0.52
N THR A 373 6.21 -8.84 1.73
CA THR A 373 7.55 -9.18 2.24
C THR A 373 7.62 -10.62 2.75
N THR A 374 6.56 -11.08 3.43
CA THR A 374 6.54 -12.38 4.10
C THR A 374 6.06 -13.52 3.19
N ARG A 375 4.80 -13.50 2.74
CA ARG A 375 4.20 -14.55 1.89
C ARG A 375 4.83 -14.58 0.50
N ASN A 376 5.02 -13.40 -0.10
CA ASN A 376 5.45 -13.27 -1.49
C ASN A 376 6.97 -13.17 -1.67
N LYS A 377 7.73 -13.17 -0.55
CA LYS A 377 9.21 -13.28 -0.51
C LYS A 377 9.96 -12.15 -1.20
N MET A 378 9.41 -10.94 -1.15
CA MET A 378 10.03 -9.74 -1.67
C MET A 378 10.75 -9.02 -0.53
N GLN A 379 11.90 -8.38 -0.76
CA GLN A 379 12.70 -7.88 0.37
C GLN A 379 12.01 -6.72 1.13
N ALA A 380 11.23 -5.89 0.43
CA ALA A 380 10.53 -4.77 1.02
C ALA A 380 9.36 -4.27 0.16
N VAL A 381 8.60 -3.35 0.74
CA VAL A 381 7.66 -2.45 0.07
C VAL A 381 7.90 -1.01 0.56
N LEU A 382 7.45 -0.01 -0.19
CA LEU A 382 7.38 1.38 0.28
C LEU A 382 6.52 1.47 1.55
N ASP A 383 7.00 2.15 2.59
CA ASP A 383 6.32 2.25 3.88
C ASP A 383 5.23 3.34 3.88
N PHE A 384 4.17 3.14 3.08
CA PHE A 384 2.95 3.97 3.10
C PHE A 384 2.33 4.07 4.52
N PRO A 385 2.31 3.01 5.35
CA PRO A 385 1.92 3.12 6.76
C PRO A 385 2.76 4.14 7.54
N PHE A 386 4.09 4.20 7.34
CA PHE A 386 4.94 5.25 7.90
C PHE A 386 4.60 6.63 7.34
N GLN A 387 4.36 6.77 6.03
CA GLN A 387 4.06 8.07 5.41
C GLN A 387 2.82 8.72 6.05
N ASP A 388 1.73 7.96 6.21
CA ASP A 388 0.52 8.44 6.87
C ASP A 388 0.78 8.77 8.35
N ALA A 389 1.47 7.89 9.09
CA ALA A 389 1.83 8.14 10.49
C ALA A 389 2.71 9.38 10.67
N ALA A 390 3.66 9.63 9.76
CA ALA A 390 4.56 10.76 9.76
C ALA A 390 3.83 12.07 9.43
N ARG A 391 2.95 12.09 8.40
CA ARG A 391 2.08 13.23 8.10
C ARG A 391 1.14 13.53 9.27
N ASN A 392 0.47 12.51 9.81
CA ASN A 392 -0.44 12.66 10.93
C ASN A 392 0.27 13.22 12.17
N PHE A 393 1.50 12.80 12.46
CA PHE A 393 2.28 13.33 13.58
C PHE A 393 2.85 14.73 13.31
N ALA A 394 3.63 14.92 12.24
CA ALA A 394 4.43 16.14 12.03
C ALA A 394 3.66 17.28 11.33
N SER A 395 2.79 16.96 10.37
CA SER A 395 1.97 17.95 9.65
C SER A 395 0.72 18.30 10.44
N ARG A 396 -0.13 17.29 10.73
CA ARG A 396 -1.46 17.46 11.37
C ARG A 396 -1.44 17.55 12.90
N GLY A 397 -0.28 17.37 13.54
CA GLY A 397 -0.14 17.50 14.99
C GLY A 397 -0.93 16.47 15.81
N GLN A 398 -1.21 15.27 15.28
CA GLN A 398 -1.98 14.25 16.01
C GLN A 398 -1.26 13.71 17.26
N GLY A 399 -1.99 12.97 18.10
CA GLY A 399 -1.50 12.48 19.39
C GLY A 399 -0.31 11.51 19.29
N ALA A 400 0.66 11.65 20.19
CA ALA A 400 1.88 10.83 20.19
C ALA A 400 1.61 9.32 20.44
N GLN A 401 0.46 8.94 21.02
CA GLN A 401 0.04 7.54 21.12
C GLN A 401 -0.20 6.89 19.76
N ASN A 402 -0.68 7.64 18.76
CA ASN A 402 -0.94 7.08 17.42
C ASN A 402 0.38 6.60 16.81
N LEU A 403 1.41 7.45 16.89
CA LEU A 403 2.75 7.12 16.40
C LEU A 403 3.41 5.98 17.20
N ALA A 404 3.24 5.93 18.53
CA ALA A 404 3.70 4.78 19.33
C ALA A 404 3.00 3.47 18.92
N SER A 405 1.69 3.51 18.71
CA SER A 405 0.86 2.35 18.34
C SER A 405 1.15 1.87 16.90
N PHE A 406 1.56 2.79 16.03
CA PHE A 406 2.11 2.48 14.71
C PHE A 406 3.40 1.66 14.82
N PHE A 407 4.39 2.13 15.57
CA PHE A 407 5.66 1.39 15.76
C PHE A 407 5.49 0.08 16.56
N ASP A 408 4.50 -0.04 17.46
CA ASP A 408 4.11 -1.32 18.09
C ASP A 408 3.51 -2.34 17.08
N GLY A 409 3.25 -1.91 15.83
CA GLY A 409 2.77 -2.72 14.73
C GLY A 409 3.85 -3.16 13.73
N ASP A 410 5.11 -2.78 13.92
CA ASP A 410 6.22 -3.09 13.00
C ASP A 410 6.45 -4.60 12.82
N ASP A 411 6.12 -5.42 13.83
CA ASP A 411 6.34 -6.88 13.84
C ASP A 411 5.53 -7.67 12.81
N TRP A 412 4.57 -7.03 12.12
CA TRP A 412 3.87 -7.62 10.99
C TRP A 412 4.82 -7.95 9.83
N TYR A 413 5.90 -7.17 9.66
CA TYR A 413 6.93 -7.39 8.65
C TYR A 413 8.06 -8.32 9.10
N THR A 414 8.04 -8.81 10.35
CA THR A 414 9.09 -9.66 10.92
C THR A 414 8.80 -11.14 10.67
N ASP A 415 9.62 -11.78 9.84
CA ASP A 415 9.65 -13.24 9.70
C ASP A 415 11.08 -13.80 9.57
N ALA A 416 11.24 -14.99 8.98
CA ALA A 416 12.53 -15.66 8.86
C ALA A 416 13.54 -14.93 7.96
N ASP A 417 13.07 -14.15 6.98
CA ASP A 417 13.88 -13.52 5.94
C ASP A 417 13.43 -12.10 5.52
N SER A 418 12.39 -11.51 6.14
CA SER A 418 12.09 -10.07 6.07
C SER A 418 12.05 -9.37 7.43
N ASN A 419 12.34 -8.06 7.46
CA ASN A 419 12.07 -7.21 8.62
C ASN A 419 11.73 -5.74 8.27
N VAL A 420 10.99 -5.05 9.13
CA VAL A 420 10.59 -3.64 8.95
C VAL A 420 11.76 -2.69 8.72
N TYR A 421 12.96 -2.99 9.26
CA TYR A 421 14.15 -2.14 9.10
C TYR A 421 14.58 -1.98 7.63
N GLU A 422 14.11 -2.85 6.73
CA GLU A 422 14.43 -2.86 5.30
C GLU A 422 13.49 -1.97 4.46
N LEU A 423 12.28 -1.65 4.96
CA LEU A 423 11.31 -0.84 4.23
C LEU A 423 11.81 0.59 3.97
N PRO A 424 11.73 1.13 2.75
CA PRO A 424 12.01 2.54 2.51
C PRO A 424 10.89 3.44 3.07
N THR A 425 11.27 4.39 3.92
CA THR A 425 10.38 5.37 4.55
C THR A 425 10.41 6.68 3.76
N PHE A 426 9.26 7.31 3.58
CA PHE A 426 9.12 8.53 2.77
C PHE A 426 8.07 9.47 3.36
N LEU A 427 8.06 10.73 2.90
CA LEU A 427 7.14 11.77 3.37
C LEU A 427 6.16 12.24 2.29
N GLY A 428 6.53 12.08 1.02
CA GLY A 428 5.73 12.33 -0.17
C GLY A 428 6.38 11.67 -1.40
N ASN A 429 5.65 11.59 -2.51
CA ASN A 429 6.11 10.96 -3.75
C ASN A 429 5.45 11.61 -4.99
N HIS A 430 5.60 10.97 -6.15
CA HIS A 430 5.14 11.44 -7.46
C HIS A 430 3.65 11.19 -7.76
N ASP A 431 2.87 10.60 -6.84
CA ASP A 431 1.44 10.27 -7.03
C ASP A 431 0.53 10.81 -5.91
N MET A 432 1.08 10.99 -4.71
CA MET A 432 0.35 11.55 -3.56
C MET A 432 0.51 13.06 -3.45
N GLY A 433 1.65 13.60 -3.89
CA GLY A 433 2.12 14.92 -3.49
C GLY A 433 3.28 14.88 -2.50
N ARG A 434 3.79 16.07 -2.18
CA ARG A 434 5.02 16.32 -1.44
C ARG A 434 4.74 16.63 0.02
N ILE A 435 5.74 16.52 0.88
CA ILE A 435 5.62 16.93 2.28
C ILE A 435 5.23 18.41 2.42
N GLY A 436 5.75 19.28 1.56
CA GLY A 436 5.35 20.70 1.48
C GLY A 436 3.90 20.91 1.03
N SER A 437 3.37 20.07 0.13
CA SER A 437 1.94 20.08 -0.25
C SER A 437 1.08 19.79 0.97
N PHE A 438 1.40 18.69 1.69
CA PHE A 438 0.64 18.25 2.85
C PHE A 438 0.68 19.25 4.00
N ILE A 439 1.85 19.82 4.29
CA ILE A 439 2.00 20.83 5.35
C ILE A 439 1.19 22.08 5.04
N THR A 440 1.23 22.55 3.79
CA THR A 440 0.48 23.74 3.36
C THR A 440 -1.04 23.49 3.41
N ALA A 441 -1.49 22.31 3.01
CA ALA A 441 -2.90 21.92 3.06
C ALA A 441 -3.43 21.68 4.49
N ASP A 442 -2.66 20.98 5.32
CA ASP A 442 -3.04 20.67 6.72
C ASP A 442 -2.89 21.92 7.65
N ASN A 443 -2.09 22.93 7.26
CA ASN A 443 -1.80 24.12 8.09
C ASN A 443 -1.90 25.45 7.28
N PRO A 444 -3.09 25.81 6.77
CA PRO A 444 -3.25 26.98 5.90
C PRO A 444 -2.92 28.31 6.59
N ASP A 445 -3.18 28.44 7.89
CA ASP A 445 -2.90 29.64 8.69
C ASP A 445 -1.46 29.75 9.23
N ALA A 446 -0.65 28.69 9.09
CA ALA A 446 0.72 28.67 9.57
C ALA A 446 1.63 29.57 8.73
N ASP A 447 2.56 30.28 9.37
CA ASP A 447 3.58 31.06 8.67
C ASP A 447 4.71 30.17 8.11
N ASP A 448 5.52 30.72 7.20
CA ASP A 448 6.62 30.00 6.56
C ASP A 448 7.61 29.38 7.56
N ALA A 449 7.89 30.05 8.68
CA ALA A 449 8.82 29.54 9.67
C ALA A 449 8.25 28.33 10.42
N GLU A 450 6.95 28.30 10.66
CA GLU A 450 6.25 27.13 11.21
C GLU A 450 6.16 25.98 10.19
N ARG A 451 5.84 26.27 8.92
CA ARG A 451 5.78 25.25 7.86
C ARG A 451 7.14 24.57 7.65
N VAL A 452 8.22 25.35 7.60
CA VAL A 452 9.61 24.83 7.56
C VAL A 452 9.96 24.03 8.82
N ALA A 453 9.42 24.38 9.99
CA ALA A 453 9.63 23.59 11.22
C ALA A 453 8.87 22.25 11.17
N ARG A 454 7.64 22.20 10.64
CA ARG A 454 6.88 20.95 10.44
C ARG A 454 7.54 20.02 9.41
N ASP A 455 8.12 20.58 8.35
CA ASP A 455 8.88 19.83 7.34
C ASP A 455 10.15 19.22 7.95
N ARG A 456 10.95 20.05 8.64
CA ARG A 456 12.12 19.60 9.38
C ARG A 456 11.76 18.52 10.40
N LEU A 457 10.65 18.67 11.12
CA LEU A 457 10.16 17.69 12.10
C LEU A 457 9.83 16.34 11.45
N ALA A 458 9.23 16.34 10.26
CA ALA A 458 8.93 15.13 9.50
C ALA A 458 10.23 14.42 9.07
N HIS A 459 11.21 15.19 8.58
CA HIS A 459 12.55 14.67 8.26
C HIS A 459 13.31 14.16 9.51
N GLU A 460 13.23 14.85 10.64
CA GLU A 460 13.81 14.42 11.92
C GLU A 460 13.19 13.08 12.40
N LEU A 461 11.88 12.89 12.25
CA LEU A 461 11.22 11.62 12.51
C LEU A 461 11.76 10.51 11.59
N MET A 462 11.74 10.75 10.27
CA MET A 462 12.15 9.77 9.25
C MET A 462 13.62 9.34 9.39
N TYR A 463 14.53 10.27 9.67
CA TYR A 463 15.96 9.96 9.81
C TYR A 463 16.32 9.28 11.14
N PHE A 464 15.59 9.55 12.24
CA PHE A 464 15.91 8.98 13.54
C PHE A 464 15.15 7.69 13.85
N SER A 465 14.04 7.37 13.17
CA SER A 465 13.32 6.09 13.31
C SER A 465 13.91 4.97 12.41
N ARG A 466 13.26 3.80 12.41
CA ARG A 466 13.59 2.66 11.53
C ARG A 466 13.09 2.86 10.08
N GLY A 467 13.59 2.02 9.15
CA GLY A 467 13.24 2.09 7.72
C GLY A 467 14.02 3.17 6.98
N ASN A 468 14.29 2.99 5.69
CA ASN A 468 15.36 3.66 4.94
C ASN A 468 14.86 4.97 4.28
N PRO A 469 15.30 6.17 4.74
CA PRO A 469 14.74 7.44 4.27
C PRO A 469 14.90 7.63 2.75
N VAL A 470 13.79 7.98 2.11
CA VAL A 470 13.67 8.47 0.74
C VAL A 470 13.31 9.94 0.78
N VAL A 471 14.17 10.79 0.21
CA VAL A 471 13.85 12.20 -0.05
C VAL A 471 13.40 12.29 -1.51
N TYR A 472 12.21 12.84 -1.75
CA TYR A 472 11.71 13.09 -3.10
C TYR A 472 12.25 14.43 -3.61
N TYR A 473 12.77 14.46 -4.83
CA TYR A 473 13.54 15.61 -5.35
C TYR A 473 12.75 16.92 -5.23
N GLY A 474 13.31 17.91 -4.52
CA GLY A 474 12.69 19.22 -4.28
C GLY A 474 12.07 19.41 -2.89
N ASP A 475 11.85 18.34 -2.12
CA ASP A 475 11.48 18.46 -0.70
C ASP A 475 12.58 19.24 0.07
N GLU A 476 13.85 19.02 -0.26
CA GLU A 476 15.00 19.74 0.31
C GLU A 476 15.07 21.23 -0.09
N GLN A 477 14.24 21.64 -1.06
CA GLN A 477 14.07 23.02 -1.55
C GLN A 477 12.69 23.60 -1.17
N GLY A 478 11.89 22.89 -0.36
CA GLY A 478 10.61 23.38 0.13
C GLY A 478 9.46 23.34 -0.88
N PHE A 479 9.52 22.46 -1.88
CA PHE A 479 8.49 22.35 -2.92
C PHE A 479 7.12 22.00 -2.30
N THR A 480 6.09 22.78 -2.67
CA THR A 480 4.71 22.56 -2.21
C THR A 480 3.85 21.93 -3.32
N GLY A 481 3.16 22.73 -4.13
CA GLY A 481 2.27 22.28 -5.18
C GLY A 481 0.93 21.69 -4.70
N PRO A 482 -0.07 21.58 -5.59
CA PRO A 482 -1.36 20.96 -5.28
C PRO A 482 -1.30 19.47 -4.88
N GLY A 483 -0.25 18.76 -5.27
CA GLY A 483 -0.08 17.32 -5.02
C GLY A 483 -0.80 16.42 -6.04
N GLY A 484 -0.93 15.13 -5.74
CA GLY A 484 -1.42 14.14 -6.70
C GLY A 484 -0.36 13.74 -7.75
N ASP A 485 -0.79 13.57 -9.00
CA ASP A 485 0.02 13.13 -10.15
C ASP A 485 0.89 14.28 -10.75
N GLN A 486 0.46 14.93 -11.83
CA GLN A 486 1.29 15.90 -12.56
C GLN A 486 1.64 17.13 -11.71
N ASP A 487 0.82 17.45 -10.71
CA ASP A 487 0.98 18.57 -9.78
C ASP A 487 1.87 18.25 -8.56
N ALA A 488 2.50 17.06 -8.54
CA ALA A 488 3.63 16.71 -7.67
C ALA A 488 4.98 16.63 -8.41
N ARG A 489 5.02 16.97 -9.71
CA ARG A 489 6.16 16.68 -10.62
C ARG A 489 6.82 17.95 -11.18
N GLN A 490 6.86 19.02 -10.37
CA GLN A 490 7.53 20.29 -10.65
C GLN A 490 8.99 20.09 -11.11
N THR A 491 9.51 20.95 -11.98
CA THR A 491 10.94 20.92 -12.36
C THR A 491 11.83 21.51 -11.27
N LEU A 492 13.02 20.92 -11.06
CA LEU A 492 14.05 21.45 -10.17
C LEU A 492 14.93 22.52 -10.85
N PHE A 493 15.05 22.45 -12.18
CA PHE A 493 15.49 23.57 -13.02
C PHE A 493 14.35 24.56 -13.29
N ALA A 494 14.68 25.74 -13.81
CA ALA A 494 13.71 26.78 -14.12
C ALA A 494 12.55 26.29 -15.03
N SER A 495 11.34 26.26 -14.48
CA SER A 495 10.09 25.85 -15.12
C SER A 495 9.63 26.84 -16.19
N GLN A 496 8.95 26.32 -17.21
CA GLN A 496 8.14 27.10 -18.15
C GLN A 496 6.64 26.73 -18.08
N VAL A 497 6.26 25.79 -17.21
CA VAL A 497 4.87 25.36 -16.98
C VAL A 497 4.15 26.40 -16.11
N PRO A 498 3.09 27.07 -16.59
CA PRO A 498 2.41 28.13 -15.83
C PRO A 498 1.94 27.70 -14.45
N ASP A 499 1.29 26.53 -14.35
CA ASP A 499 0.76 25.97 -13.10
C ASP A 499 1.83 25.89 -12.00
N TYR A 500 3.06 25.49 -12.34
CA TYR A 500 4.17 25.40 -11.39
C TYR A 500 4.77 26.76 -11.00
N LEU A 501 4.57 27.82 -11.81
CA LEU A 501 5.13 29.15 -11.52
C LEU A 501 4.39 29.89 -10.41
N ASP A 502 3.15 29.47 -10.11
CA ASP A 502 2.31 30.00 -9.04
C ASP A 502 2.48 29.21 -7.70
N ASP A 503 3.27 28.13 -7.68
CA ASP A 503 3.56 27.33 -6.48
C ASP A 503 4.57 28.03 -5.54
N ASP A 504 4.24 28.08 -4.23
CA ASP A 504 5.11 28.62 -3.18
C ASP A 504 6.23 27.63 -2.78
N LEU A 505 7.40 28.17 -2.41
CA LEU A 505 8.55 27.40 -1.89
C LEU A 505 8.84 27.73 -0.42
N LEU A 506 8.75 26.73 0.46
CA LEU A 506 8.94 26.88 1.91
C LEU A 506 10.38 27.24 2.27
N GLY A 507 10.58 28.28 3.09
CA GLY A 507 11.88 28.68 3.63
C GLY A 507 12.76 29.49 2.68
N THR A 508 12.22 29.97 1.56
CA THR A 508 12.93 30.75 0.55
C THR A 508 12.04 31.84 -0.06
N ALA A 509 12.64 32.69 -0.89
CA ALA A 509 11.93 33.66 -1.75
C ALA A 509 12.24 33.42 -3.24
N ALA A 510 12.84 32.26 -3.55
CA ALA A 510 12.95 31.75 -4.91
C ALA A 510 11.57 31.26 -5.38
N THR A 511 11.43 31.06 -6.69
CA THR A 511 10.23 30.46 -7.29
C THR A 511 10.65 29.40 -8.30
N HIS A 512 9.69 28.66 -8.86
CA HIS A 512 9.95 27.73 -9.95
C HIS A 512 10.42 28.40 -11.26
N ALA A 513 10.47 29.74 -11.34
CA ALA A 513 11.07 30.45 -12.48
C ALA A 513 12.61 30.44 -12.49
N GLU A 514 13.24 29.91 -11.44
CA GLU A 514 14.70 29.84 -11.26
C GLU A 514 15.16 28.38 -11.00
N ASP A 515 16.47 28.12 -11.12
CA ASP A 515 17.07 26.83 -10.79
C ASP A 515 17.13 26.63 -9.27
N ASN A 516 16.40 25.63 -8.76
CA ASN A 516 16.30 25.30 -7.35
C ASN A 516 17.37 24.27 -6.92
N PHE A 517 18.63 24.59 -7.20
CA PHE A 517 19.80 23.79 -6.79
C PHE A 517 20.62 24.50 -5.69
N ASN A 518 20.00 24.76 -4.54
CA ASN A 518 20.61 25.58 -3.48
C ASN A 518 21.02 24.75 -2.23
N PRO A 519 22.29 24.36 -2.07
CA PRO A 519 22.81 23.76 -0.83
C PRO A 519 22.75 24.67 0.41
N GLY A 520 22.47 25.96 0.22
CA GLY A 520 22.23 26.93 1.29
C GLY A 520 20.79 26.92 1.81
N HIS A 521 19.86 26.21 1.18
CA HIS A 521 18.47 26.12 1.62
C HIS A 521 18.37 25.58 3.07
N PRO A 522 17.47 26.09 3.94
CA PRO A 522 17.35 25.59 5.32
C PRO A 522 17.02 24.10 5.39
N LEU A 523 16.13 23.60 4.52
CA LEU A 523 15.73 22.18 4.52
C LEU A 523 16.87 21.27 4.04
N TYR A 524 17.50 21.57 2.89
CA TYR A 524 18.74 20.89 2.43
C TYR A 524 19.80 20.79 3.53
N ARG A 525 20.07 21.88 4.26
CA ARG A 525 21.06 21.86 5.35
C ARG A 525 20.61 21.02 6.55
N GLY A 526 19.31 21.01 6.86
CA GLY A 526 18.75 20.13 7.89
C GLY A 526 18.89 18.66 7.53
N ILE A 527 18.49 18.27 6.32
CA ILE A 527 18.58 16.90 5.80
C ILE A 527 20.04 16.43 5.74
N SER A 528 20.96 17.28 5.26
CA SER A 528 22.40 17.01 5.23
C SER A 528 23.00 16.85 6.66
N GLU A 529 22.55 17.65 7.63
CA GLU A 529 22.93 17.49 9.05
C GLU A 529 22.43 16.14 9.62
N LEU A 530 21.20 15.74 9.31
CA LEU A 530 20.63 14.45 9.72
C LEU A 530 21.38 13.27 9.10
N ALA A 531 21.68 13.32 7.80
CA ALA A 531 22.43 12.29 7.09
C ALA A 531 23.88 12.13 7.61
N ALA A 532 24.54 13.25 7.93
CA ALA A 532 25.86 13.24 8.56
C ALA A 532 25.80 12.62 9.97
N LEU A 533 24.80 12.98 10.77
CA LEU A 533 24.63 12.48 12.13
C LEU A 533 24.31 10.98 12.19
N THR A 534 23.46 10.47 11.29
CA THR A 534 23.19 9.02 11.19
C THR A 534 24.41 8.25 10.70
N THR A 535 25.28 8.87 9.91
CA THR A 535 26.58 8.29 9.50
C THR A 535 27.59 8.27 10.66
N GLU A 536 27.65 9.32 11.50
CA GLU A 536 28.51 9.35 12.70
C GLU A 536 28.01 8.38 13.79
N HIS A 537 26.70 8.13 13.85
CA HIS A 537 26.07 7.29 14.86
C HIS A 537 25.14 6.23 14.24
N PRO A 538 25.70 5.14 13.67
CA PRO A 538 24.92 4.11 12.95
C PRO A 538 23.75 3.50 13.73
N ALA A 539 23.79 3.51 15.05
CA ALA A 539 22.66 3.09 15.89
C ALA A 539 21.36 3.86 15.58
N LEU A 540 21.44 5.15 15.23
CA LEU A 540 20.31 5.99 14.81
C LEU A 540 19.73 5.59 13.44
N ARG A 541 20.35 4.64 12.75
CA ARG A 541 20.03 4.21 11.39
C ARG A 541 19.61 2.74 11.38
N ASN A 542 20.48 1.84 11.84
CA ASN A 542 20.25 0.39 11.85
C ASN A 542 19.97 -0.24 13.24
N GLY A 543 20.05 0.52 14.33
CA GLY A 543 19.83 0.00 15.69
C GLY A 543 18.35 -0.33 15.98
N ALA A 544 18.12 -1.23 16.94
CA ALA A 544 16.78 -1.61 17.40
C ALA A 544 15.95 -0.40 17.87
N HIS A 545 14.66 -0.32 17.52
CA HIS A 545 13.76 0.81 17.78
C HIS A 545 12.79 0.51 18.94
N GLN A 546 13.17 0.86 20.16
CA GLN A 546 12.34 0.56 21.34
C GLN A 546 11.48 1.76 21.76
N ASN A 547 10.15 1.63 21.65
CA ASN A 547 9.19 2.56 22.24
C ASN A 547 9.46 2.84 23.74
N ARG A 548 9.49 4.11 24.17
CA ARG A 548 9.76 4.53 25.56
C ARG A 548 8.68 5.39 26.19
N TYR A 549 8.15 6.38 25.47
CA TYR A 549 7.18 7.34 26.00
C TYR A 549 6.36 8.00 24.88
N ALA A 550 5.10 8.31 25.16
CA ALA A 550 4.24 9.16 24.35
C ALA A 550 3.43 10.10 25.26
N SER A 551 3.41 11.40 24.94
CA SER A 551 2.52 12.40 25.56
C SER A 551 1.06 12.10 25.23
N ASP A 552 0.15 12.27 26.19
CA ASP A 552 -1.30 12.14 25.99
C ASP A 552 -1.80 13.31 25.11
N GLY A 553 -2.03 13.04 23.81
CA GLY A 553 -2.26 14.07 22.79
C GLY A 553 -0.97 14.59 22.13
N PRO A 554 -0.99 15.78 21.50
CA PRO A 554 0.18 16.36 20.85
C PRO A 554 1.30 16.63 21.86
N GLY A 555 2.53 16.29 21.53
CA GLY A 555 3.67 16.45 22.42
C GLY A 555 4.83 15.52 22.10
N ILE A 556 5.49 14.99 23.14
CA ILE A 556 6.70 14.17 22.99
C ILE A 556 6.34 12.72 22.68
N TYR A 557 6.77 12.25 21.51
CA TYR A 557 7.06 10.83 21.28
C TYR A 557 8.55 10.59 21.51
N ALA A 558 8.90 9.53 22.24
CA ALA A 558 10.29 9.19 22.53
C ALA A 558 10.53 7.68 22.50
N PHE A 559 11.67 7.32 21.91
CA PHE A 559 12.11 5.95 21.68
C PHE A 559 13.63 5.84 21.87
N SER A 560 14.09 4.61 22.06
CA SER A 560 15.52 4.30 22.13
C SER A 560 15.99 3.65 20.85
N ARG A 561 17.15 4.08 20.36
CA ARG A 561 17.90 3.37 19.30
C ARG A 561 19.10 2.65 19.92
N THR A 562 19.24 1.36 19.65
CA THR A 562 20.31 0.52 20.25
C THR A 562 20.99 -0.34 19.19
N ASP A 563 22.28 -0.09 18.91
CA ASP A 563 23.08 -0.96 18.06
C ASP A 563 23.39 -2.30 18.77
N ALA A 564 23.25 -3.41 18.04
CA ALA A 564 23.42 -4.76 18.60
C ALA A 564 24.85 -5.08 19.09
N LYS A 565 25.88 -4.36 18.61
CA LYS A 565 27.31 -4.66 18.86
C LYS A 565 27.93 -3.80 19.96
N ASP A 566 27.70 -2.49 19.98
CA ASP A 566 28.08 -1.57 21.07
C ASP A 566 27.06 -1.58 22.20
N GLN A 567 25.80 -1.95 21.95
CA GLN A 567 24.72 -1.99 22.94
C GLN A 567 24.63 -0.69 23.75
N ARG A 568 24.77 0.42 23.05
CA ARG A 568 24.65 1.76 23.61
C ARG A 568 23.30 2.33 23.26
N GLU A 569 22.60 2.73 24.29
CA GLU A 569 21.32 3.40 24.19
C GLU A 569 21.50 4.85 23.73
N TYR A 570 20.84 5.19 22.63
CA TYR A 570 20.53 6.55 22.23
C TYR A 570 19.06 6.79 22.56
N VAL A 571 18.72 7.95 23.12
CA VAL A 571 17.33 8.36 23.38
C VAL A 571 16.99 9.48 22.42
N VAL A 572 16.03 9.23 21.54
CA VAL A 572 15.44 10.22 20.65
C VAL A 572 14.14 10.70 21.30
N SER A 573 13.87 12.00 21.25
CA SER A 573 12.63 12.60 21.75
C SER A 573 12.19 13.70 20.81
N ILE A 574 11.01 13.55 20.22
CA ILE A 574 10.48 14.36 19.12
C ILE A 574 9.16 14.99 19.59
N ASN A 575 8.99 16.29 19.43
CA ASN A 575 7.84 17.05 19.89
C ASN A 575 7.09 17.69 18.72
N ASN A 576 5.85 17.27 18.48
CA ASN A 576 4.98 17.84 17.44
C ASN A 576 4.05 18.97 17.93
N SER A 577 4.17 19.40 19.18
CA SER A 577 3.43 20.59 19.64
C SER A 577 4.22 21.88 19.39
N GLU A 578 3.50 22.97 19.14
CA GLU A 578 4.04 24.34 18.99
C GLU A 578 4.60 24.94 20.30
N GLN A 579 4.64 24.15 21.39
CA GLN A 579 5.14 24.59 22.70
C GLN A 579 6.27 23.68 23.19
N PRO A 580 7.24 24.17 23.97
CA PRO A 580 8.26 23.32 24.56
C PRO A 580 7.62 22.31 25.53
N GLN A 581 7.90 21.03 25.32
CA GLN A 581 7.37 19.95 26.17
C GLN A 581 8.47 19.36 27.07
N THR A 582 8.07 18.69 28.15
CA THR A 582 9.02 18.00 29.04
C THR A 582 8.46 16.66 29.52
N ALA A 583 9.23 15.60 29.31
CA ALA A 583 8.87 14.22 29.66
C ALA A 583 9.95 13.54 30.52
N ALA A 584 9.56 12.50 31.25
CA ALA A 584 10.47 11.64 32.02
C ALA A 584 10.58 10.26 31.34
N VAL A 585 11.44 10.18 30.32
CA VAL A 585 11.60 9.05 29.40
C VAL A 585 12.29 7.87 30.10
N PRO A 586 11.72 6.66 30.12
CA PRO A 586 12.39 5.46 30.62
C PRO A 586 13.64 5.10 29.80
N THR A 587 14.69 4.61 30.47
CA THR A 587 15.94 4.13 29.84
C THR A 587 16.40 2.82 30.50
N TYR A 588 17.35 2.10 29.90
CA TYR A 588 17.86 0.85 30.48
C TYR A 588 18.67 1.03 31.77
N VAL A 589 19.23 2.23 32.06
CA VAL A 589 20.22 2.40 33.15
C VAL A 589 19.99 3.66 34.00
N GLY A 590 19.69 3.48 35.29
CA GLY A 590 19.62 4.55 36.28
C GLY A 590 20.99 5.14 36.68
N LYS A 591 21.00 6.44 37.03
CA LYS A 591 22.20 7.24 37.37
C LYS A 591 23.26 7.33 36.26
N ARG A 592 22.89 7.06 35.02
CA ARG A 592 23.73 7.15 33.81
C ARG A 592 23.78 8.59 33.31
N MET A 593 24.97 9.06 32.93
CA MET A 593 25.13 10.31 32.18
C MET A 593 24.79 10.07 30.71
N PHE A 594 24.15 11.05 30.10
CA PHE A 594 23.87 11.11 28.67
C PHE A 594 24.36 12.46 28.12
N SER A 595 24.93 12.45 26.93
CA SER A 595 25.46 13.64 26.24
C SER A 595 24.60 13.96 25.03
N ARG A 596 24.27 15.24 24.83
CA ARG A 596 23.46 15.70 23.70
C ARG A 596 24.27 15.58 22.41
N ILE A 597 23.69 14.96 21.40
CA ILE A 597 24.26 14.88 20.04
C ILE A 597 23.44 15.67 19.01
N TYR A 598 22.16 15.94 19.29
CA TYR A 598 21.27 16.73 18.41
C TYR A 598 20.26 17.57 19.20
N GLY A 599 19.75 18.63 18.55
CA GLY A 599 18.69 19.51 19.06
C GLY A 599 19.16 20.58 20.05
N ASP A 600 18.29 21.55 20.35
CA ASP A 600 18.58 22.59 21.34
C ASP A 600 18.10 22.20 22.75
N ALA A 601 18.98 21.51 23.48
CA ALA A 601 18.75 21.09 24.86
C ALA A 601 20.04 21.16 25.72
N SER A 602 19.97 20.76 26.99
CA SER A 602 21.14 20.70 27.88
C SER A 602 22.24 19.79 27.32
N ALA A 603 23.50 20.24 27.29
CA ALA A 603 24.61 19.47 26.72
C ALA A 603 24.87 18.11 27.41
N GLU A 604 24.63 18.04 28.72
CA GLU A 604 24.63 16.78 29.48
C GLU A 604 23.40 16.71 30.37
N VAL A 605 22.85 15.51 30.50
CA VAL A 605 21.75 15.16 31.40
C VAL A 605 22.05 13.83 32.09
N LYS A 606 21.30 13.52 33.15
CA LYS A 606 21.53 12.30 33.95
C LYS A 606 20.23 11.62 34.29
N THR A 607 20.17 10.31 34.11
CA THR A 607 19.01 9.53 34.54
C THR A 607 18.88 9.52 36.07
N ALA A 608 17.65 9.56 36.55
CA ALA A 608 17.31 9.39 37.95
C ALA A 608 17.63 7.97 38.43
N ALA A 609 17.41 7.71 39.73
CA ALA A 609 17.74 6.42 40.34
C ALA A 609 16.87 5.26 39.84
N ASP A 610 15.70 5.57 39.27
CA ASP A 610 14.70 4.67 38.68
C ASP A 610 14.87 4.47 37.16
N GLY A 611 15.92 5.02 36.55
CA GLY A 611 16.18 4.88 35.11
C GLY A 611 15.52 5.93 34.22
N LYS A 612 14.83 6.94 34.75
CA LYS A 612 14.17 7.95 33.92
C LYS A 612 15.09 9.12 33.56
N LEU A 613 15.10 9.52 32.29
CA LEU A 613 15.75 10.70 31.76
C LEU A 613 14.72 11.83 31.62
N THR A 614 14.90 12.94 32.33
CA THR A 614 14.07 14.13 32.09
C THR A 614 14.60 14.87 30.86
N VAL A 615 13.78 14.95 29.82
CA VAL A 615 14.09 15.62 28.55
C VAL A 615 13.08 16.74 28.33
N THR A 616 13.59 17.93 28.01
CA THR A 616 12.81 19.05 27.48
C THR A 616 13.13 19.16 26.00
N VAL A 617 12.09 19.22 25.16
CA VAL A 617 12.19 19.32 23.70
C VAL A 617 11.54 20.65 23.28
N PRO A 618 12.19 21.48 22.43
CA PRO A 618 11.57 22.70 21.92
C PRO A 618 10.32 22.41 21.07
N PRO A 619 9.54 23.44 20.68
CA PRO A 619 8.46 23.30 19.70
C PRO A 619 8.93 22.61 18.41
N LEU A 620 8.06 21.83 17.77
CA LEU A 620 8.23 21.28 16.41
C LEU A 620 9.67 20.83 16.09
N SER A 621 10.26 20.00 16.97
CA SER A 621 11.66 19.58 16.84
C SER A 621 11.99 18.30 17.62
N ALA A 622 13.18 17.75 17.36
CA ALA A 622 13.77 16.62 18.03
C ALA A 622 15.01 16.98 18.88
N VAL A 623 15.25 16.18 19.91
CA VAL A 623 16.48 16.16 20.72
C VAL A 623 16.97 14.72 20.80
N VAL A 624 18.28 14.52 20.62
CA VAL A 624 18.89 13.19 20.71
C VAL A 624 20.05 13.17 21.71
N TYR A 625 20.03 12.18 22.58
CA TYR A 625 21.02 11.95 23.63
C TYR A 625 21.69 10.58 23.50
N GLN A 626 23.01 10.54 23.58
CA GLN A 626 23.80 9.30 23.62
C GLN A 626 24.17 8.93 25.07
N SER A 627 23.98 7.67 25.47
CA SER A 627 24.46 7.17 26.78
C SER A 627 25.99 7.19 26.87
N ALA A 628 26.53 7.68 27.98
CA ALA A 628 27.97 7.68 28.27
C ALA A 628 28.60 6.28 28.39
N GLY A 629 27.80 5.20 28.38
CA GLY A 629 28.31 3.83 28.32
C GLY A 629 27.28 2.81 27.87
N ARG A 630 27.77 1.61 27.54
CA ARG A 630 26.94 0.46 27.15
C ARG A 630 25.92 0.08 28.24
N ILE A 631 24.84 -0.57 27.82
CA ILE A 631 23.93 -1.33 28.68
C ILE A 631 24.77 -2.44 29.35
N PRO A 632 24.74 -2.58 30.69
CA PRO A 632 25.49 -3.65 31.35
C PRO A 632 25.05 -5.03 30.84
N HIS A 633 26.00 -5.91 30.55
CA HIS A 633 25.67 -7.29 30.14
C HIS A 633 24.89 -7.99 31.25
N SER A 634 23.81 -8.65 30.86
CA SER A 634 23.10 -9.62 31.69
C SER A 634 24.04 -10.73 32.19
N LYS A 635 23.77 -11.29 33.36
CA LYS A 635 24.63 -12.30 34.02
C LYS A 635 24.20 -13.75 33.77
N ALA A 636 23.01 -13.91 33.21
CA ALA A 636 22.34 -15.14 32.83
C ALA A 636 21.11 -14.73 32.03
N ALA A 637 20.67 -15.60 31.13
CA ALA A 637 19.49 -15.37 30.32
C ALA A 637 18.25 -15.10 31.19
N PRO A 638 17.36 -14.17 30.79
CA PRO A 638 16.07 -13.98 31.45
C PRO A 638 15.19 -15.22 31.28
N ALA A 639 14.13 -15.33 32.09
CA ALA A 639 13.06 -16.27 31.80
C ALA A 639 12.23 -15.75 30.62
N VAL A 640 11.81 -16.66 29.74
CA VAL A 640 10.91 -16.36 28.62
C VAL A 640 9.71 -17.30 28.66
N ALA A 641 8.52 -16.75 28.48
CA ALA A 641 7.27 -17.49 28.44
C ALA A 641 6.44 -17.06 27.24
N LEU A 642 5.97 -18.01 26.43
CA LEU A 642 4.97 -17.70 25.40
C LEU A 642 3.65 -17.30 26.05
N GLN A 643 3.02 -16.26 25.50
CA GLN A 643 1.59 -15.99 25.62
C GLN A 643 0.80 -17.07 24.85
N GLU A 644 -0.52 -17.13 24.96
CA GLU A 644 -1.33 -18.08 24.18
C GLU A 644 -1.34 -17.66 22.71
N PRO A 645 -0.87 -18.49 21.75
CA PRO A 645 -0.85 -18.09 20.33
C PRO A 645 -2.26 -18.08 19.76
N ALA A 646 -2.67 -16.93 19.24
CA ALA A 646 -4.04 -16.67 18.79
C ALA A 646 -4.05 -16.11 17.37
N THR A 647 -5.11 -16.39 16.61
CA THR A 647 -5.35 -15.76 15.31
C THR A 647 -5.37 -14.24 15.46
N SER A 648 -4.76 -13.52 14.53
CA SER A 648 -4.79 -12.06 14.52
C SER A 648 -6.22 -11.56 14.26
N ALA A 649 -6.57 -10.42 14.88
CA ALA A 649 -7.86 -9.78 14.64
C ALA A 649 -7.89 -8.99 13.31
N GLU A 650 -6.72 -8.64 12.77
CA GLU A 650 -6.58 -7.86 11.53
C GLU A 650 -6.46 -8.75 10.27
N ASP A 651 -6.00 -10.00 10.42
CA ASP A 651 -5.89 -10.98 9.33
C ASP A 651 -6.03 -12.42 9.86
N ASN A 652 -7.02 -13.16 9.34
CA ASN A 652 -7.27 -14.55 9.72
C ASN A 652 -6.23 -15.52 9.10
N SER A 653 -5.38 -15.08 8.17
CA SER A 653 -4.20 -15.82 7.69
C SER A 653 -3.06 -15.87 8.72
N ARG A 654 -3.04 -14.97 9.72
CA ARG A 654 -1.93 -14.84 10.68
C ARG A 654 -2.25 -15.36 12.07
N VAL A 655 -1.27 -16.03 12.69
CA VAL A 655 -1.27 -16.33 14.13
C VAL A 655 -0.27 -15.41 14.82
N ARG A 656 -0.75 -14.57 15.73
CA ARG A 656 0.10 -13.78 16.63
C ARG A 656 0.75 -14.71 17.65
N VAL A 657 2.07 -14.74 17.64
CA VAL A 657 2.90 -15.48 18.61
C VAL A 657 3.70 -14.45 19.39
N ALA A 658 3.50 -14.38 20.71
CA ALA A 658 4.14 -13.35 21.55
C ALA A 658 4.76 -13.97 22.81
N ALA A 659 5.77 -13.29 23.36
CA ALA A 659 6.54 -13.76 24.51
C ALA A 659 6.73 -12.69 25.59
N ASP A 660 6.49 -13.07 26.84
CA ASP A 660 6.88 -12.29 28.01
C ASP A 660 8.33 -12.63 28.39
N VAL A 661 9.17 -11.61 28.57
CA VAL A 661 10.59 -11.74 28.96
C VAL A 661 10.84 -11.05 30.31
N ASP A 662 11.33 -11.81 31.29
CA ASP A 662 11.61 -11.29 32.64
C ASP A 662 12.87 -10.40 32.67
N GLY A 663 12.70 -9.08 32.73
CA GLY A 663 13.79 -8.16 33.05
C GLY A 663 13.68 -6.79 32.40
N SER A 664 14.83 -6.13 32.23
CA SER A 664 14.92 -4.75 31.75
C SER A 664 16.27 -4.44 31.07
N SER A 665 16.85 -5.43 30.39
CA SER A 665 18.03 -5.23 29.53
C SER A 665 17.59 -5.11 28.07
N PHE A 666 18.54 -4.99 27.16
CA PHE A 666 18.31 -5.29 25.74
C PHE A 666 18.21 -6.82 25.56
N TYR A 667 17.20 -7.27 24.82
CA TYR A 667 16.94 -8.68 24.50
C TYR A 667 16.42 -8.80 23.08
N GLU A 668 16.71 -9.92 22.43
CA GLU A 668 16.19 -10.31 21.13
C GLU A 668 15.47 -11.65 21.30
N VAL A 669 14.31 -11.84 20.66
CA VAL A 669 13.46 -13.02 20.83
C VAL A 669 13.20 -13.69 19.49
N THR A 670 13.83 -14.85 19.27
CA THR A 670 13.59 -15.71 18.11
C THR A 670 12.37 -16.58 18.36
N PHE A 671 11.37 -16.45 17.51
CA PHE A 671 10.18 -17.29 17.50
C PHE A 671 10.35 -18.45 16.51
N GLN A 672 9.83 -19.62 16.89
CA GLN A 672 9.92 -20.82 16.07
C GLN A 672 8.60 -21.60 16.05
N ALA A 673 8.27 -22.17 14.90
CA ALA A 673 7.09 -23.01 14.69
C ALA A 673 7.47 -24.41 14.19
N ARG A 674 6.56 -25.37 14.38
CA ARG A 674 6.59 -26.67 13.69
C ARG A 674 5.18 -27.23 13.50
N THR A 675 4.99 -27.99 12.42
CA THR A 675 3.76 -28.72 12.11
C THR A 675 3.98 -30.23 12.21
N GLY A 676 2.96 -30.99 12.60
CA GLY A 676 2.99 -32.47 12.57
C GLY A 676 4.09 -33.16 13.41
N GLY A 677 4.74 -32.44 14.34
CA GLY A 677 5.91 -32.94 15.07
C GLY A 677 7.23 -32.93 14.28
N GLY A 678 7.30 -32.16 13.20
CA GLY A 678 8.50 -31.97 12.37
C GLY A 678 9.62 -31.15 13.04
N ALA A 679 10.58 -30.71 12.23
CA ALA A 679 11.64 -29.81 12.68
C ALA A 679 11.10 -28.42 13.06
N TRP A 680 11.81 -27.74 13.96
CA TRP A 680 11.54 -26.34 14.29
C TRP A 680 12.11 -25.43 13.20
N ALA A 681 11.27 -24.57 12.62
CA ALA A 681 11.67 -23.51 11.72
C ALA A 681 11.62 -22.15 12.44
N SER A 682 12.49 -21.21 12.06
CA SER A 682 12.36 -19.81 12.47
C SER A 682 11.10 -19.21 11.82
N ILE A 683 10.41 -18.33 12.56
CA ILE A 683 9.28 -17.54 12.07
C ILE A 683 9.46 -16.05 12.44
N GLY A 684 10.69 -15.63 12.71
CA GLY A 684 11.06 -14.26 13.02
C GLY A 684 11.91 -14.08 14.28
N THR A 685 12.68 -13.00 14.32
CA THR A 685 13.40 -12.54 15.50
C THR A 685 13.19 -11.05 15.71
N ASP A 686 12.56 -10.73 16.82
CA ASP A 686 12.16 -9.40 17.22
C ASP A 686 13.06 -8.89 18.35
N ASP A 687 13.49 -7.62 18.26
CA ASP A 687 14.39 -6.94 19.19
C ASP A 687 13.70 -5.82 20.00
N THR A 688 12.39 -5.67 19.85
CA THR A 688 11.58 -4.57 20.34
C THR A 688 10.41 -5.09 21.19
N ALA A 689 10.37 -4.72 22.47
CA ALA A 689 9.22 -5.11 23.31
C ALA A 689 8.00 -4.23 22.96
N PRO A 690 6.78 -4.80 22.81
CA PRO A 690 6.36 -6.14 23.27
C PRO A 690 6.63 -7.30 22.29
N TYR A 691 7.48 -8.24 22.70
CA TYR A 691 8.02 -9.24 21.77
C TYR A 691 6.99 -10.13 21.08
N GLN A 692 6.91 -10.10 19.75
CA GLN A 692 5.90 -10.81 18.96
C GLN A 692 6.29 -11.03 17.47
N VAL A 693 5.58 -11.96 16.81
CA VAL A 693 5.58 -12.14 15.34
C VAL A 693 4.18 -12.57 14.85
N PHE A 694 3.90 -12.34 13.56
CA PHE A 694 2.63 -12.68 12.91
C PHE A 694 2.83 -13.80 11.86
N HIS A 695 2.93 -15.04 12.34
CA HIS A 695 3.22 -16.22 11.52
C HIS A 695 2.12 -16.46 10.48
N ASP A 696 2.49 -16.50 9.19
CA ASP A 696 1.56 -16.88 8.12
C ASP A 696 1.25 -18.37 8.19
N VAL A 697 -0.05 -18.70 8.28
CA VAL A 697 -0.56 -20.07 8.23
C VAL A 697 -1.47 -20.32 7.04
N SER A 698 -1.58 -19.38 6.08
CA SER A 698 -2.37 -19.48 4.85
C SER A 698 -2.08 -20.75 4.06
N ALA A 699 -0.81 -21.14 3.90
CA ALA A 699 -0.42 -22.37 3.20
C ALA A 699 -0.85 -23.66 3.94
N LEU A 700 -1.07 -23.62 5.26
CA LEU A 700 -1.40 -24.79 6.07
C LEU A 700 -2.90 -25.13 6.01
N GLN A 701 -3.25 -26.41 6.18
CA GLN A 701 -4.66 -26.82 6.21
C GLN A 701 -5.35 -26.31 7.49
N ALA A 702 -6.56 -25.78 7.36
CA ALA A 702 -7.39 -25.37 8.50
C ALA A 702 -7.57 -26.51 9.51
N GLY A 703 -7.49 -26.19 10.80
CA GLY A 703 -7.50 -27.16 11.90
C GLY A 703 -6.19 -27.94 12.11
N ALA A 704 -5.17 -27.78 11.27
CA ALA A 704 -3.88 -28.44 11.50
C ALA A 704 -3.21 -27.92 12.79
N PRO A 705 -2.59 -28.79 13.60
CA PRO A 705 -1.89 -28.38 14.80
C PRO A 705 -0.53 -27.76 14.47
N VAL A 706 -0.26 -26.59 15.07
CA VAL A 706 1.04 -25.91 15.03
C VAL A 706 1.57 -25.78 16.46
N GLU A 707 2.81 -26.18 16.69
CA GLU A 707 3.52 -25.92 17.94
C GLU A 707 4.46 -24.73 17.79
N TYR A 708 4.53 -23.88 18.81
CA TYR A 708 5.37 -22.69 18.88
C TYR A 708 6.30 -22.74 20.10
N ARG A 709 7.50 -22.18 19.97
CA ARG A 709 8.40 -21.85 21.10
C ARG A 709 9.09 -20.51 20.85
N ALA A 710 9.49 -19.83 21.92
CA ALA A 710 10.32 -18.63 21.86
C ALA A 710 11.69 -18.90 22.49
N MET A 711 12.74 -18.31 21.93
CA MET A 711 14.10 -18.29 22.48
C MET A 711 14.54 -16.85 22.68
N VAL A 712 14.92 -16.49 23.90
CA VAL A 712 15.50 -15.17 24.18
C VAL A 712 17.02 -15.22 24.11
N LEU A 713 17.62 -14.24 23.45
CA LEU A 713 19.04 -13.91 23.48
C LEU A 713 19.23 -12.66 24.33
N ASP A 714 20.06 -12.74 25.37
CA ASP A 714 20.41 -11.59 26.18
C ASP A 714 21.62 -10.83 25.65
N ASN A 715 21.72 -9.56 26.01
CA ASN A 715 22.84 -8.69 25.65
C ASN A 715 24.22 -9.17 26.16
N GLY A 716 24.28 -10.19 27.03
CA GLY A 716 25.50 -10.88 27.46
C GLY A 716 25.85 -12.14 26.66
N GLY A 717 25.02 -12.55 25.70
CA GLY A 717 25.18 -13.77 24.89
C GLY A 717 24.63 -15.04 25.53
N HIS A 718 23.79 -14.95 26.57
CA HIS A 718 23.11 -16.11 27.14
C HIS A 718 21.74 -16.31 26.50
N THR A 719 21.31 -17.57 26.37
CA THR A 719 19.99 -17.91 25.83
C THR A 719 19.13 -18.70 26.82
N SER A 720 17.81 -18.53 26.73
CA SER A 720 16.83 -19.44 27.36
C SER A 720 15.67 -19.71 26.39
N VAL A 721 14.93 -20.78 26.64
CA VAL A 721 13.87 -21.28 25.74
C VAL A 721 12.58 -21.46 26.54
N SER A 722 11.46 -21.03 25.96
CA SER A 722 10.14 -21.18 26.57
C SER A 722 9.72 -22.65 26.66
N GLN A 723 8.69 -22.95 27.45
CA GLN A 723 7.91 -24.15 27.17
C GLN A 723 7.17 -23.96 25.83
N PRO A 724 7.04 -25.01 24.99
CA PRO A 724 6.21 -24.94 23.80
C PRO A 724 4.73 -24.74 24.15
N ARG A 725 4.00 -24.07 23.25
CA ARG A 725 2.53 -24.06 23.23
C ARG A 725 2.02 -24.56 21.89
N SER A 726 0.81 -25.11 21.86
CA SER A 726 0.14 -25.52 20.63
C SER A 726 -1.00 -24.56 20.31
N SER A 727 -1.21 -24.30 19.03
CA SER A 727 -2.44 -23.70 18.50
C SER A 727 -2.88 -24.50 17.27
N THR A 728 -3.97 -24.10 16.64
CA THR A 728 -4.48 -24.70 15.40
C THR A 728 -4.63 -23.63 14.34
N VAL A 729 -4.31 -23.96 13.08
CA VAL A 729 -4.63 -23.11 11.93
C VAL A 729 -6.13 -22.79 11.97
N PRO A 730 -6.55 -21.52 11.90
CA PRO A 730 -7.96 -21.16 11.96
C PRO A 730 -8.74 -21.75 10.78
N ALA A 731 -10.05 -21.91 10.96
CA ALA A 731 -10.95 -22.03 9.81
C ALA A 731 -10.94 -20.69 9.05
N PRO A 732 -11.05 -20.69 7.70
CA PRO A 732 -11.17 -19.45 6.97
C PRO A 732 -12.47 -18.73 7.37
N VAL A 733 -12.42 -17.40 7.38
CA VAL A 733 -13.60 -16.55 7.54
C VAL A 733 -14.16 -16.28 6.14
N LEU A 734 -15.46 -16.52 5.96
CA LEU A 734 -16.18 -16.18 4.73
C LEU A 734 -16.99 -14.90 4.98
N THR A 735 -16.73 -13.86 4.20
CA THR A 735 -17.41 -12.58 4.30
C THR A 735 -18.26 -12.38 3.05
N LEU A 736 -19.58 -12.27 3.21
CA LEU A 736 -20.43 -11.74 2.15
C LEU A 736 -20.16 -10.22 2.05
N VAL A 737 -19.81 -9.74 0.86
CA VAL A 737 -19.37 -8.36 0.54
C VAL A 737 -20.51 -7.56 -0.08
N SER A 738 -21.27 -8.15 -1.02
CA SER A 738 -22.46 -7.57 -1.65
C SER A 738 -23.68 -8.52 -1.49
N PRO A 739 -24.92 -8.01 -1.34
CA PRO A 739 -25.32 -6.59 -1.21
C PRO A 739 -24.99 -6.02 0.18
N LYS A 740 -25.09 -4.69 0.36
CA LYS A 740 -24.85 -4.01 1.65
C LYS A 740 -25.95 -4.33 2.67
N GLU A 741 -25.60 -4.42 3.96
CA GLU A 741 -26.60 -4.61 5.03
C GLU A 741 -27.58 -3.43 5.04
N GLY A 742 -28.88 -3.72 5.07
CA GLY A 742 -29.97 -2.74 5.12
C GLY A 742 -30.39 -2.15 3.77
N SER A 743 -29.58 -2.28 2.70
CA SER A 743 -29.86 -1.65 1.41
C SER A 743 -31.13 -2.20 0.75
N SER A 744 -31.63 -1.52 -0.27
CA SER A 744 -32.62 -2.12 -1.19
C SER A 744 -32.02 -2.64 -2.48
N VAL A 745 -32.70 -3.63 -3.07
CA VAL A 745 -32.26 -4.36 -4.26
C VAL A 745 -33.45 -4.65 -5.18
N ASN A 746 -33.23 -4.58 -6.49
CA ASN A 746 -34.27 -4.80 -7.50
C ASN A 746 -33.63 -5.38 -8.78
N GLY A 747 -34.42 -6.08 -9.60
CA GLY A 747 -33.96 -6.68 -10.85
C GLY A 747 -32.87 -7.73 -10.62
N LYS A 748 -31.68 -7.50 -11.18
CA LYS A 748 -30.50 -8.34 -10.99
C LYS A 748 -29.66 -7.82 -9.83
N VAL A 749 -29.34 -8.69 -8.88
CA VAL A 749 -28.58 -8.36 -7.68
C VAL A 749 -27.27 -9.12 -7.71
N GLU A 750 -26.15 -8.41 -7.73
CA GLU A 750 -24.85 -9.02 -7.58
C GLU A 750 -24.59 -9.38 -6.12
N LEU A 751 -24.36 -10.67 -5.88
CA LEU A 751 -23.87 -11.22 -4.63
C LEU A 751 -22.37 -11.43 -4.79
N SER A 752 -21.58 -10.97 -3.83
CA SER A 752 -20.13 -11.20 -3.84
C SER A 752 -19.64 -11.58 -2.45
N ALA A 753 -18.60 -12.42 -2.37
CA ALA A 753 -18.01 -12.86 -1.12
C ALA A 753 -16.48 -12.99 -1.24
N ALA A 754 -15.79 -12.93 -0.11
CA ALA A 754 -14.35 -13.15 -0.01
C ALA A 754 -14.04 -14.11 1.15
N ALA A 755 -12.98 -14.92 1.01
CA ALA A 755 -12.48 -15.80 2.05
C ALA A 755 -11.12 -15.32 2.60
N SER A 756 -10.85 -15.56 3.88
CA SER A 756 -9.53 -15.28 4.49
C SER A 756 -9.13 -16.37 5.49
N PRO A 757 -7.98 -17.07 5.33
CA PRO A 757 -7.23 -17.16 4.08
C PRO A 757 -8.08 -17.82 2.99
N ASP A 758 -8.03 -17.25 1.79
CA ASP A 758 -8.54 -17.89 0.58
C ASP A 758 -7.63 -19.05 0.14
N LYS A 759 -8.16 -19.99 -0.66
CA LYS A 759 -7.39 -21.07 -1.30
C LYS A 759 -8.01 -21.54 -2.62
N PRO A 760 -7.18 -21.94 -3.60
CA PRO A 760 -7.64 -22.66 -4.78
C PRO A 760 -8.49 -23.90 -4.43
N GLY A 761 -9.54 -24.13 -5.22
CA GLY A 761 -10.45 -25.27 -5.05
C GLY A 761 -11.50 -25.13 -3.94
N TYR A 762 -11.58 -23.98 -3.26
CA TYR A 762 -12.79 -23.62 -2.51
C TYR A 762 -13.97 -23.36 -3.47
N THR A 763 -15.18 -23.57 -2.98
CA THR A 763 -16.42 -23.27 -3.71
C THR A 763 -17.40 -22.60 -2.76
N VAL A 764 -17.87 -21.42 -3.14
CA VAL A 764 -18.85 -20.63 -2.40
C VAL A 764 -20.22 -20.82 -3.03
N ARG A 765 -21.20 -21.21 -2.22
CA ARG A 765 -22.62 -21.27 -2.55
C ARG A 765 -23.33 -20.05 -1.97
N PHE A 766 -24.04 -19.32 -2.81
CA PHE A 766 -24.89 -18.20 -2.39
C PHE A 766 -26.33 -18.66 -2.21
N GLU A 767 -26.97 -18.23 -1.12
CA GLU A 767 -28.35 -18.56 -0.81
C GLU A 767 -29.18 -17.31 -0.43
N ARG A 768 -30.44 -17.28 -0.88
CA ARG A 768 -31.45 -16.26 -0.55
C ARG A 768 -32.56 -16.86 0.32
N SER A 769 -33.04 -16.11 1.30
CA SER A 769 -34.33 -16.33 1.97
C SER A 769 -35.24 -15.12 1.75
N VAL A 770 -36.48 -15.36 1.31
CA VAL A 770 -37.49 -14.31 1.08
C VAL A 770 -38.45 -14.30 2.27
N ASN A 771 -38.64 -13.15 2.93
CA ASN A 771 -39.56 -12.95 4.05
C ASN A 771 -39.43 -14.00 5.19
N GLY A 772 -38.24 -14.58 5.39
CA GLY A 772 -37.99 -15.63 6.38
C GLY A 772 -38.42 -17.04 5.96
N GLU A 773 -38.74 -17.27 4.68
CA GLU A 773 -38.94 -18.60 4.11
C GLU A 773 -37.64 -19.41 4.05
N ALA A 774 -37.72 -20.67 3.61
CA ALA A 774 -36.56 -21.55 3.46
C ALA A 774 -35.51 -20.94 2.51
N TRP A 775 -34.24 -21.18 2.80
CA TRP A 775 -33.13 -20.78 1.95
C TRP A 775 -33.20 -21.50 0.59
N ALA A 776 -33.06 -20.74 -0.49
CA ALA A 776 -32.92 -21.21 -1.85
C ALA A 776 -31.51 -20.88 -2.35
N GLU A 777 -30.88 -21.84 -3.03
CA GLU A 777 -29.60 -21.62 -3.72
C GLU A 777 -29.82 -20.65 -4.89
N VAL A 778 -29.00 -19.60 -4.95
CA VAL A 778 -28.97 -18.60 -6.03
C VAL A 778 -27.96 -19.00 -7.08
N GLY A 779 -26.75 -19.35 -6.63
CA GLY A 779 -25.63 -19.73 -7.49
C GLY A 779 -24.50 -20.34 -6.69
N ARG A 780 -23.48 -20.82 -7.41
CA ARG A 780 -22.21 -21.28 -6.87
C ARG A 780 -21.09 -20.76 -7.72
N ASP A 781 -19.97 -20.54 -7.08
CA ASP A 781 -18.77 -20.07 -7.73
C ASP A 781 -17.49 -20.61 -7.04
N SER A 782 -16.40 -20.67 -7.79
CA SER A 782 -15.04 -21.03 -7.39
C SER A 782 -13.97 -20.05 -7.94
N SER A 783 -14.34 -18.86 -8.40
CA SER A 783 -13.47 -17.82 -9.01
C SER A 783 -12.69 -16.99 -7.97
N SER A 784 -12.10 -17.67 -6.98
CA SER A 784 -11.37 -17.01 -5.87
C SER A 784 -10.26 -16.03 -6.31
N PRO A 785 -9.92 -15.00 -5.51
CA PRO A 785 -10.33 -14.76 -4.13
C PRO A 785 -11.69 -14.05 -3.97
N ALA A 786 -12.26 -13.54 -5.07
CA ALA A 786 -13.51 -12.78 -5.09
C ALA A 786 -14.61 -13.61 -5.76
N TYR A 787 -15.46 -14.23 -4.95
CA TYR A 787 -16.51 -15.12 -5.43
C TYR A 787 -17.77 -14.33 -5.77
N THR A 788 -18.44 -14.59 -6.90
CA THR A 788 -19.69 -13.88 -7.26
C THR A 788 -20.85 -14.78 -7.67
N ALA A 789 -22.07 -14.23 -7.62
CA ALA A 789 -23.27 -14.80 -8.22
C ALA A 789 -24.31 -13.70 -8.49
N VAL A 790 -25.13 -13.84 -9.52
CA VAL A 790 -26.21 -12.89 -9.82
C VAL A 790 -27.58 -13.51 -9.47
N ASP A 791 -28.34 -12.83 -8.62
CA ASP A 791 -29.73 -13.17 -8.32
C ASP A 791 -30.70 -12.37 -9.21
N ASP A 792 -31.58 -13.05 -9.94
CA ASP A 792 -32.60 -12.41 -10.78
C ASP A 792 -33.97 -12.40 -10.07
N LEU A 793 -34.21 -11.31 -9.34
CA LEU A 793 -35.44 -11.09 -8.58
C LEU A 793 -36.66 -10.81 -9.46
N ALA A 794 -36.49 -10.47 -10.74
CA ALA A 794 -37.61 -10.21 -11.65
C ALA A 794 -38.49 -11.47 -11.84
N SER A 795 -37.90 -12.65 -11.64
CA SER A 795 -38.61 -13.94 -11.65
C SER A 795 -39.52 -14.19 -10.44
N LEU A 796 -39.41 -13.39 -9.38
CA LEU A 796 -40.04 -13.63 -8.07
C LEU A 796 -41.27 -12.75 -7.79
N ASP A 797 -41.54 -11.73 -8.61
CA ASP A 797 -42.68 -10.80 -8.49
C ASP A 797 -42.88 -10.24 -7.07
N LEU A 798 -41.77 -9.80 -6.45
CA LEU A 798 -41.76 -9.29 -5.07
C LEU A 798 -42.31 -7.87 -5.03
N ALA A 799 -43.19 -7.60 -4.06
CA ALA A 799 -43.62 -6.24 -3.75
C ALA A 799 -42.51 -5.45 -3.04
N ASP A 800 -42.51 -4.13 -3.21
CA ASP A 800 -41.63 -3.21 -2.48
C ASP A 800 -41.75 -3.42 -0.96
N GLY A 801 -40.63 -3.37 -0.26
CA GLY A 801 -40.59 -3.53 1.19
C GLY A 801 -40.51 -4.98 1.69
N ILE A 802 -40.50 -5.98 0.81
CA ILE A 802 -40.35 -7.39 1.22
C ILE A 802 -38.92 -7.65 1.72
N PRO A 803 -38.74 -8.16 2.96
CA PRO A 803 -37.40 -8.47 3.47
C PRO A 803 -36.77 -9.63 2.70
N LEU A 804 -35.54 -9.44 2.28
CA LEU A 804 -34.65 -10.46 1.73
C LEU A 804 -33.49 -10.71 2.68
N ARG A 805 -32.94 -11.91 2.63
CA ARG A 805 -31.72 -12.27 3.36
C ARG A 805 -30.80 -13.06 2.44
N TYR A 806 -29.52 -12.74 2.48
CA TYR A 806 -28.46 -13.43 1.74
C TYR A 806 -27.43 -14.01 2.69
N ARG A 807 -26.85 -15.15 2.30
CA ARG A 807 -25.66 -15.73 2.93
C ARG A 807 -24.80 -16.44 1.88
N ALA A 808 -23.50 -16.46 2.14
CA ALA A 808 -22.55 -17.31 1.45
C ALA A 808 -22.21 -18.53 2.34
N LEU A 809 -21.93 -19.68 1.73
CA LEU A 809 -21.56 -20.94 2.38
C LEU A 809 -20.38 -21.56 1.61
N MET A 810 -19.31 -21.94 2.30
CA MET A 810 -18.09 -22.47 1.68
C MET A 810 -17.74 -23.83 2.28
N ASP A 811 -17.52 -24.83 1.44
CA ASP A 811 -17.11 -26.17 1.86
C ASP A 811 -15.59 -26.21 2.11
N VAL A 812 -15.16 -26.30 3.38
CA VAL A 812 -13.74 -26.26 3.77
C VAL A 812 -13.22 -27.66 4.11
N PRO A 813 -12.23 -28.20 3.35
CA PRO A 813 -11.69 -29.55 3.57
C PRO A 813 -11.14 -29.78 4.99
N GLY A 814 -11.78 -30.68 5.74
CA GLY A 814 -11.39 -31.04 7.11
C GLY A 814 -12.07 -30.22 8.22
N VAL A 815 -12.76 -29.12 7.88
CA VAL A 815 -13.56 -28.31 8.81
C VAL A 815 -15.06 -28.55 8.60
N GLY A 816 -15.51 -28.61 7.36
CA GLY A 816 -16.93 -28.63 6.98
C GLY A 816 -17.39 -27.30 6.38
N GLU A 817 -18.70 -27.07 6.39
CA GLU A 817 -19.29 -25.84 5.83
C GLU A 817 -19.05 -24.63 6.75
N VAL A 818 -18.44 -23.57 6.20
CA VAL A 818 -18.30 -22.25 6.81
C VAL A 818 -19.36 -21.32 6.23
N ALA A 819 -20.07 -20.59 7.09
CA ALA A 819 -21.10 -19.64 6.68
C ALA A 819 -20.65 -18.19 6.91
N SER A 820 -21.03 -17.30 5.98
CA SER A 820 -20.92 -15.87 6.21
C SER A 820 -21.90 -15.38 7.27
N ALA A 821 -21.68 -14.16 7.77
CA ALA A 821 -22.77 -13.39 8.35
C ALA A 821 -23.93 -13.31 7.34
N ILE A 822 -25.17 -13.42 7.83
CA ILE A 822 -26.36 -13.16 7.02
C ILE A 822 -26.44 -11.66 6.80
N ARG A 823 -26.65 -11.23 5.56
CA ARG A 823 -27.06 -9.85 5.27
C ARG A 823 -28.54 -9.75 5.00
N ALA A 824 -29.22 -8.77 5.59
CA ALA A 824 -30.62 -8.46 5.35
C ALA A 824 -30.73 -7.23 4.45
N VAL A 825 -31.57 -7.33 3.41
CA VAL A 825 -31.86 -6.25 2.45
C VAL A 825 -33.36 -6.22 2.15
N VAL A 826 -33.80 -5.24 1.37
CA VAL A 826 -35.22 -5.03 1.05
C VAL A 826 -35.44 -5.12 -0.46
N ALA A 827 -36.47 -5.85 -0.90
CA ALA A 827 -36.85 -5.86 -2.31
C ALA A 827 -37.55 -4.56 -2.71
N GLY A 828 -37.26 -4.04 -3.91
CA GLY A 828 -37.96 -2.90 -4.52
C GLY A 828 -37.48 -1.53 -4.02
N GLU A 829 -38.28 -0.48 -4.24
CA GLU A 829 -37.93 0.88 -3.77
C GLU A 829 -38.18 1.05 -2.27
N LEU A 830 -37.22 1.64 -1.54
CA LEU A 830 -37.42 2.01 -0.14
C LEU A 830 -38.35 3.25 -0.01
N PRO A 831 -39.31 3.23 0.94
CA PRO A 831 -40.05 4.43 1.29
C PRO A 831 -39.09 5.55 1.71
N GLN A 832 -39.21 6.70 1.06
CA GLN A 832 -38.37 7.86 1.36
C GLN A 832 -38.63 8.36 2.80
N PRO A 833 -37.58 8.68 3.57
CA PRO A 833 -37.72 9.13 4.95
C PRO A 833 -38.45 10.48 5.02
N SER A 834 -38.99 10.82 6.20
CA SER A 834 -39.70 12.08 6.41
C SER A 834 -38.77 13.31 6.41
N SER A 835 -37.48 13.10 6.69
CA SER A 835 -36.39 14.04 6.47
C SER A 835 -35.05 13.30 6.41
N VAL A 836 -34.05 13.91 5.79
CA VAL A 836 -32.64 13.53 5.91
C VAL A 836 -31.87 14.75 6.38
N THR A 837 -30.99 14.57 7.37
CA THR A 837 -30.15 15.65 7.92
C THR A 837 -28.68 15.29 7.72
N VAL A 838 -27.89 16.23 7.20
CA VAL A 838 -26.42 16.12 7.19
C VAL A 838 -25.94 16.51 8.58
N ALA A 839 -25.79 15.56 9.50
CA ALA A 839 -25.46 15.83 10.90
C ALA A 839 -23.95 15.60 11.16
N GLY A 840 -23.26 16.60 11.70
CA GLY A 840 -21.79 16.63 11.78
C GLY A 840 -21.18 17.83 12.49
N SER A 841 -19.84 17.94 12.49
CA SER A 841 -19.06 19.09 12.98
C SER A 841 -19.19 20.36 12.11
N LEU A 842 -19.91 20.24 10.99
CA LEU A 842 -20.23 21.32 10.06
C LEU A 842 -21.57 22.03 10.37
N ASN A 843 -22.35 21.54 11.34
CA ASN A 843 -23.70 22.05 11.56
C ASN A 843 -23.72 23.48 12.12
N SER A 844 -22.79 23.84 13.00
CA SER A 844 -22.68 25.22 13.50
C SER A 844 -22.47 26.22 12.35
N GLU A 845 -21.63 25.86 11.37
CA GLU A 845 -21.36 26.69 10.18
C GLU A 845 -22.54 26.74 9.20
N MET A 846 -23.33 25.65 9.09
CA MET A 846 -24.64 25.67 8.43
C MET A 846 -25.69 26.55 9.14
N GLY A 847 -25.38 27.13 10.30
CA GLY A 847 -26.29 27.97 11.09
C GLY A 847 -27.16 27.23 12.09
N CYS A 848 -26.78 26.01 12.49
CA CYS A 848 -27.41 25.28 13.58
C CYS A 848 -27.02 25.85 14.95
N PRO A 849 -27.81 25.59 16.01
CA PRO A 849 -27.45 25.92 17.40
C PRO A 849 -26.17 25.25 17.95
N GLY A 850 -25.59 24.29 17.22
CA GLY A 850 -24.38 23.55 17.54
C GLY A 850 -24.20 22.34 16.64
N ASP A 851 -23.13 21.58 16.86
CA ASP A 851 -22.75 20.43 16.04
C ASP A 851 -23.52 19.15 16.36
N TRP A 852 -23.53 18.22 15.40
CA TRP A 852 -24.14 16.89 15.52
C TRP A 852 -25.64 16.91 15.86
N GLN A 853 -26.40 17.83 15.26
CA GLN A 853 -27.83 18.06 15.54
C GLN A 853 -28.72 17.49 14.43
N PRO A 854 -29.20 16.23 14.53
CA PRO A 854 -30.05 15.61 13.52
C PRO A 854 -31.41 16.30 13.38
N GLU A 855 -31.87 17.04 14.39
CA GLU A 855 -33.09 17.84 14.35
C GLU A 855 -32.91 19.22 13.69
N CYS A 856 -31.68 19.61 13.34
CA CYS A 856 -31.41 20.95 12.83
C CYS A 856 -31.92 21.15 11.40
N ARG A 857 -32.94 22.01 11.26
CA ARG A 857 -33.55 22.35 9.97
C ARG A 857 -32.64 23.05 8.95
N ALA A 858 -31.55 23.68 9.39
CA ALA A 858 -30.59 24.28 8.46
C ALA A 858 -29.75 23.22 7.72
N ALA A 859 -29.59 22.05 8.33
CA ALA A 859 -28.92 20.88 7.76
C ALA A 859 -29.88 19.86 7.13
N PHE A 860 -31.17 20.20 6.99
CA PHE A 860 -32.15 19.33 6.34
C PHE A 860 -31.97 19.36 4.82
N MET A 861 -31.83 18.17 4.25
CA MET A 861 -31.76 17.96 2.81
C MET A 861 -33.16 18.05 2.19
N THR A 862 -33.23 18.41 0.91
CA THR A 862 -34.44 18.40 0.10
C THR A 862 -34.41 17.21 -0.84
N LEU A 863 -35.44 16.37 -0.81
CA LEU A 863 -35.65 15.29 -1.77
C LEU A 863 -35.96 15.86 -3.16
N ASP A 864 -35.17 15.51 -4.16
CA ASP A 864 -35.58 15.70 -5.56
C ASP A 864 -36.56 14.56 -5.95
N PRO A 865 -37.80 14.89 -6.37
CA PRO A 865 -38.80 13.89 -6.71
C PRO A 865 -38.52 13.16 -8.03
N ALA A 866 -37.60 13.65 -8.89
CA ALA A 866 -37.30 13.09 -10.20
C ALA A 866 -36.32 11.90 -10.13
N ASP A 867 -35.28 12.00 -9.30
CA ASP A 867 -34.24 10.96 -9.15
C ASP A 867 -34.17 10.32 -7.75
N LYS A 868 -35.01 10.79 -6.80
CA LYS A 868 -35.10 10.32 -5.41
C LYS A 868 -33.87 10.57 -4.54
N ILE A 869 -32.94 11.42 -4.98
CA ILE A 869 -31.76 11.81 -4.22
C ILE A 869 -32.09 13.01 -3.33
N TRP A 870 -31.68 12.94 -2.07
CA TRP A 870 -31.74 14.07 -1.14
C TRP A 870 -30.53 14.95 -1.34
N ARG A 871 -30.73 16.27 -1.45
CA ARG A 871 -29.66 17.26 -1.70
C ARG A 871 -29.69 18.41 -0.69
N LEU A 872 -28.51 18.86 -0.26
CA LEU A 872 -28.34 20.11 0.50
C LEU A 872 -27.10 20.83 -0.02
N THR A 873 -27.26 22.04 -0.54
CA THR A 873 -26.12 22.93 -0.86
C THR A 873 -25.99 23.99 0.22
N THR A 874 -24.78 24.18 0.73
CA THR A 874 -24.44 25.19 1.73
C THR A 874 -23.03 25.73 1.47
N ASP A 875 -22.75 26.95 1.90
CA ASP A 875 -21.36 27.41 2.01
C ASP A 875 -20.76 26.86 3.30
N LEU A 876 -19.58 26.25 3.23
CA LEU A 876 -18.74 25.97 4.41
C LEU A 876 -17.44 26.80 4.33
N PRO A 877 -16.86 27.19 5.48
CA PRO A 877 -15.46 27.60 5.55
C PRO A 877 -14.50 26.54 4.99
N ALA A 878 -13.23 26.91 4.86
CA ALA A 878 -12.17 25.93 4.62
C ALA A 878 -11.89 25.15 5.92
N GLY A 879 -11.64 23.84 5.82
CA GLY A 879 -11.29 23.00 6.95
C GLY A 879 -11.76 21.54 6.84
N SER A 880 -11.41 20.77 7.88
CA SER A 880 -11.78 19.36 8.03
C SER A 880 -13.11 19.22 8.79
N TYR A 881 -14.06 18.48 8.21
CA TYR A 881 -15.38 18.23 8.77
C TYR A 881 -15.68 16.74 8.86
N GLU A 882 -16.44 16.35 9.88
CA GLU A 882 -16.98 15.00 10.04
C GLU A 882 -18.51 15.04 10.02
N PHE A 883 -19.16 14.13 9.30
CA PHE A 883 -20.62 14.14 9.14
C PHE A 883 -21.23 12.77 8.79
N LYS A 884 -22.55 12.67 8.90
CA LYS A 884 -23.39 11.49 8.66
C LYS A 884 -24.78 11.88 8.14
N ALA A 885 -25.50 10.92 7.56
CA ALA A 885 -26.93 11.07 7.29
C ALA A 885 -27.73 10.62 8.51
N ALA A 886 -28.51 11.50 9.11
CA ALA A 886 -29.48 11.15 10.15
C ALA A 886 -30.89 11.21 9.58
N LEU A 887 -31.69 10.16 9.76
CA LEU A 887 -33.02 10.05 9.17
C LEU A 887 -34.10 10.50 10.15
N ASN A 888 -35.19 11.06 9.61
CA ASN A 888 -36.40 11.43 10.35
C ASN A 888 -36.19 12.41 11.53
N GLY A 889 -35.04 13.10 11.57
CA GLY A 889 -34.72 14.11 12.57
C GLY A 889 -34.21 13.56 13.91
N SER A 890 -33.76 12.30 13.96
CA SER A 890 -33.15 11.70 15.15
C SER A 890 -31.93 10.83 14.80
N TRP A 891 -31.23 10.34 15.82
CA TRP A 891 -30.14 9.37 15.66
C TRP A 891 -30.62 7.91 15.63
N ASP A 892 -31.93 7.65 15.72
CA ASP A 892 -32.47 6.27 15.81
C ASP A 892 -32.14 5.45 14.55
N GLU A 893 -32.02 6.12 13.40
CA GLU A 893 -31.60 5.56 12.13
C GLU A 893 -30.64 6.56 11.45
N ASN A 894 -29.39 6.15 11.24
CA ASN A 894 -28.35 7.01 10.67
C ASN A 894 -27.30 6.18 9.91
N TYR A 895 -26.70 6.79 8.90
CA TYR A 895 -25.77 6.15 7.98
C TYR A 895 -24.49 6.96 7.85
N GLY A 896 -23.36 6.26 7.93
CA GLY A 896 -22.01 6.84 7.91
C GLY A 896 -21.19 6.41 6.71
N ALA A 897 -19.87 6.37 6.87
CA ALA A 897 -18.92 5.97 5.84
C ALA A 897 -19.32 4.64 5.18
N GLY A 898 -19.26 4.61 3.84
CA GLY A 898 -19.66 3.47 3.03
C GLY A 898 -21.18 3.16 3.01
N GLY A 899 -22.02 4.01 3.62
CA GLY A 899 -23.46 3.79 3.76
C GLY A 899 -23.83 2.82 4.89
N ALA A 900 -22.93 2.57 5.85
CA ALA A 900 -23.18 1.64 6.93
C ALA A 900 -24.12 2.23 8.01
N LEU A 901 -25.13 1.46 8.41
CA LEU A 901 -26.03 1.78 9.52
C LEU A 901 -25.24 1.92 10.83
N ASN A 902 -25.32 3.09 11.48
CA ASN A 902 -24.46 3.48 12.62
C ASN A 902 -22.95 3.39 12.32
N GLY A 903 -22.54 3.52 11.05
CA GLY A 903 -21.15 3.42 10.61
C GLY A 903 -20.22 4.51 11.16
N ASN A 904 -18.98 4.54 10.68
CA ASN A 904 -18.02 5.59 11.04
C ASN A 904 -18.44 6.96 10.46
N ASN A 905 -17.87 8.04 10.97
CA ASN A 905 -18.10 9.38 10.42
C ASN A 905 -17.50 9.47 9.01
N ILE A 906 -18.13 10.24 8.11
CA ILE A 906 -17.55 10.59 6.81
C ILE A 906 -16.70 11.84 7.03
N THR A 907 -15.44 11.81 6.61
CA THR A 907 -14.54 12.96 6.63
C THR A 907 -14.65 13.75 5.32
N LEU A 908 -14.57 15.07 5.42
CA LEU A 908 -14.50 16.00 4.29
C LEU A 908 -13.44 17.04 4.60
N GLU A 909 -12.35 17.04 3.83
CA GLU A 909 -11.47 18.20 3.71
C GLU A 909 -12.07 19.14 2.67
N HIS A 910 -12.40 20.37 3.08
CA HIS A 910 -13.09 21.34 2.23
C HIS A 910 -12.23 22.59 2.01
N PRO A 911 -12.04 23.08 0.76
CA PRO A 911 -11.24 24.27 0.47
C PRO A 911 -11.97 25.60 0.75
N GLY A 912 -13.25 25.54 1.13
CA GLY A 912 -14.09 26.71 1.40
C GLY A 912 -15.00 27.10 0.22
N GLY A 913 -16.19 27.62 0.54
CA GLY A 913 -17.23 27.96 -0.44
C GLY A 913 -18.37 26.92 -0.50
N PRO A 914 -19.07 26.79 -1.64
CA PRO A 914 -20.28 25.96 -1.73
C PRO A 914 -19.97 24.47 -1.88
N VAL A 915 -20.58 23.68 -0.99
CA VAL A 915 -20.61 22.21 -1.02
C VAL A 915 -22.05 21.71 -1.14
N THR A 916 -22.28 20.73 -2.01
CA THR A 916 -23.53 20.00 -2.15
C THR A 916 -23.38 18.61 -1.55
N PHE A 917 -24.13 18.35 -0.47
CA PHE A 917 -24.31 17.03 0.12
C PHE A 917 -25.41 16.26 -0.62
N ARG A 918 -25.22 14.95 -0.79
CA ARG A 918 -26.14 14.08 -1.54
C ARG A 918 -26.34 12.75 -0.83
N TYR A 919 -27.59 12.37 -0.56
CA TYR A 919 -27.93 11.09 0.07
C TYR A 919 -28.92 10.30 -0.80
N ASP A 920 -28.53 9.07 -1.15
CA ASP A 920 -29.41 8.08 -1.76
C ASP A 920 -29.98 7.15 -0.67
N ASN A 921 -31.31 7.07 -0.59
CA ASN A 921 -31.98 6.20 0.37
C ASN A 921 -31.94 4.70 0.00
N THR A 922 -31.54 4.37 -1.23
CA THR A 922 -31.46 2.99 -1.77
C THR A 922 -30.16 2.30 -1.34
N THR A 923 -29.04 3.02 -1.48
CA THR A 923 -27.69 2.57 -1.13
C THR A 923 -27.19 3.07 0.23
N HIS A 924 -27.93 4.00 0.85
CA HIS A 924 -27.58 4.73 2.07
C HIS A 924 -26.29 5.57 1.99
N LEU A 925 -25.74 5.75 0.78
CA LEU A 925 -24.55 6.56 0.58
C LEU A 925 -24.87 8.04 0.75
N LEU A 926 -24.14 8.70 1.67
CA LEU A 926 -24.05 10.15 1.76
C LEU A 926 -22.68 10.58 1.21
N SER A 927 -22.66 11.56 0.30
CA SER A 927 -21.45 12.19 -0.21
C SER A 927 -21.51 13.72 -0.10
N ALA A 928 -20.37 14.38 -0.30
CA ALA A 928 -20.20 15.82 -0.31
C ALA A 928 -19.35 16.22 -1.52
N VAL A 929 -19.77 17.25 -2.25
CA VAL A 929 -19.22 17.64 -3.56
C VAL A 929 -19.04 19.15 -3.63
N TYR A 930 -17.92 19.64 -4.17
CA TYR A 930 -17.68 21.08 -4.36
C TYR A 930 -17.15 21.40 -5.77
N ALA A 931 -17.20 22.68 -6.14
CA ALA A 931 -17.17 23.12 -7.54
C ALA A 931 -15.89 22.80 -8.34
N SER A 932 -14.75 22.56 -7.70
CA SER A 932 -13.50 22.18 -8.37
C SER A 932 -13.52 20.77 -8.96
N GLN A 933 -14.53 19.95 -8.62
CA GLN A 933 -14.73 18.59 -9.13
C GLN A 933 -15.77 18.54 -10.26
N GLN A 934 -16.02 19.63 -10.99
CA GLN A 934 -16.99 19.69 -12.09
C GLN A 934 -16.27 19.79 -13.46
N PRO A 935 -16.84 19.22 -14.53
CA PRO A 935 -16.26 19.25 -15.86
C PRO A 935 -16.35 20.66 -16.45
N GLY A 936 -15.47 20.99 -17.41
CA GLY A 936 -15.47 22.31 -18.06
C GLY A 936 -16.69 22.59 -18.95
N ALA A 937 -17.35 21.53 -19.45
CA ALA A 937 -18.60 21.61 -20.20
C ALA A 937 -19.33 20.26 -20.21
N VAL A 938 -20.63 20.27 -20.51
CA VAL A 938 -21.47 19.08 -20.69
C VAL A 938 -22.48 19.33 -21.82
N ALA A 939 -22.66 18.39 -22.73
CA ALA A 939 -23.67 18.44 -23.79
C ALA A 939 -24.67 17.27 -23.71
N ALA A 940 -25.95 17.54 -23.99
CA ALA A 940 -26.94 16.50 -24.29
C ALA A 940 -26.85 16.21 -25.79
N ALA A 941 -25.96 15.31 -26.17
CA ALA A 941 -25.72 14.97 -27.57
C ALA A 941 -26.58 13.75 -27.99
N GLY A 942 -27.29 13.86 -29.12
CA GLY A 942 -28.31 12.89 -29.52
C GLY A 942 -29.08 13.24 -30.79
N ASP A 943 -30.13 12.45 -31.09
CA ASP A 943 -31.02 12.52 -32.27
C ASP A 943 -31.87 13.80 -32.37
N MET A 944 -31.69 14.75 -31.45
CA MET A 944 -32.44 15.99 -31.33
C MET A 944 -31.57 17.24 -31.53
N ASN A 945 -30.25 17.11 -31.73
CA ASN A 945 -29.38 18.28 -31.80
C ASN A 945 -29.64 19.14 -33.05
N SER A 946 -30.05 18.55 -34.17
CA SER A 946 -30.51 19.32 -35.34
C SER A 946 -31.72 20.21 -35.02
N GLU A 947 -32.65 19.73 -34.19
CA GLU A 947 -33.81 20.49 -33.70
C GLU A 947 -33.43 21.59 -32.69
N PHE A 948 -32.29 21.47 -32.00
CA PHE A 948 -31.72 22.54 -31.19
C PHE A 948 -31.06 23.65 -32.04
N GLY A 949 -30.86 23.41 -33.34
CA GLY A 949 -30.15 24.30 -34.25
C GLY A 949 -28.67 23.97 -34.47
N CYS A 950 -28.22 22.77 -34.09
CA CYS A 950 -26.90 22.27 -34.43
C CYS A 950 -26.79 21.91 -35.92
N ALA A 951 -25.56 21.77 -36.43
CA ALA A 951 -25.31 21.41 -37.84
C ALA A 951 -25.76 19.99 -38.23
N GLY A 952 -26.02 19.14 -37.23
CA GLY A 952 -26.49 17.76 -37.34
C GLY A 952 -26.79 17.19 -35.95
N ASP A 953 -27.13 15.91 -35.91
CA ASP A 953 -27.36 15.16 -34.67
C ASP A 953 -26.05 14.60 -34.09
N TRP A 954 -26.04 14.24 -32.80
CA TRP A 954 -24.87 13.70 -32.09
C TRP A 954 -23.63 14.63 -32.07
N MET A 955 -23.85 15.93 -31.89
CA MET A 955 -22.82 16.99 -31.94
C MET A 955 -22.47 17.50 -30.51
N PRO A 956 -21.46 16.93 -29.82
CA PRO A 956 -21.13 17.30 -28.44
C PRO A 956 -20.42 18.65 -28.29
N ASP A 957 -19.87 19.17 -29.39
CA ASP A 957 -19.22 20.47 -29.50
C ASP A 957 -20.21 21.62 -29.72
N CYS A 958 -21.44 21.31 -30.12
CA CYS A 958 -22.47 22.28 -30.46
C CYS A 958 -22.92 23.12 -29.24
N ASP A 959 -22.83 24.44 -29.36
CA ASP A 959 -23.26 25.39 -28.32
C ASP A 959 -24.73 25.23 -27.91
N ALA A 960 -25.62 24.92 -28.85
CA ALA A 960 -27.05 24.75 -28.58
C ALA A 960 -27.41 23.43 -27.86
N ALA A 961 -26.46 22.49 -27.79
CA ALA A 961 -26.59 21.25 -27.03
C ALA A 961 -25.94 21.31 -25.64
N GLN A 962 -25.21 22.39 -25.31
CA GLN A 962 -24.54 22.52 -24.01
C GLN A 962 -25.56 22.76 -22.89
N LEU A 963 -25.32 22.10 -21.77
CA LEU A 963 -26.01 22.30 -20.52
C LEU A 963 -25.30 23.42 -19.74
N VAL A 964 -26.04 24.07 -18.86
CA VAL A 964 -25.51 25.05 -17.91
C VAL A 964 -25.49 24.41 -16.52
N LEU A 965 -24.34 24.42 -15.85
CA LEU A 965 -24.23 24.03 -14.45
C LEU A 965 -25.12 24.95 -13.60
N ASP A 966 -26.09 24.38 -12.91
CA ASP A 966 -26.87 25.11 -11.92
C ASP A 966 -26.07 25.18 -10.61
N PRO A 967 -25.64 26.39 -10.16
CA PRO A 967 -24.83 26.52 -8.96
C PRO A 967 -25.60 26.20 -7.66
N ALA A 968 -26.93 26.01 -7.73
CA ALA A 968 -27.73 25.69 -6.55
C ALA A 968 -27.69 24.20 -6.15
N ASP A 969 -27.48 23.27 -7.10
CA ASP A 969 -27.45 21.82 -6.85
C ASP A 969 -26.31 21.07 -7.56
N LEU A 970 -25.47 21.80 -8.29
CA LEU A 970 -24.34 21.29 -9.06
C LEU A 970 -24.76 20.23 -10.10
N VAL A 971 -25.97 20.39 -10.67
CA VAL A 971 -26.49 19.58 -11.78
C VAL A 971 -26.47 20.44 -13.06
N TRP A 972 -25.99 19.86 -14.16
CA TRP A 972 -26.00 20.48 -15.47
C TRP A 972 -27.39 20.40 -16.09
N LYS A 973 -27.93 21.51 -16.62
CA LYS A 973 -29.32 21.59 -17.11
C LYS A 973 -29.42 22.28 -18.47
N LEU A 974 -30.26 21.75 -19.36
CA LEU A 974 -30.64 22.38 -20.63
C LEU A 974 -32.15 22.25 -20.83
N THR A 975 -32.87 23.37 -20.77
CA THR A 975 -34.30 23.43 -21.11
C THR A 975 -34.47 23.98 -22.52
N THR A 976 -35.06 23.19 -23.41
CA THR A 976 -35.24 23.52 -24.84
C THR A 976 -36.59 23.01 -25.36
N THR A 977 -36.90 23.22 -26.64
CA THR A 977 -38.16 22.74 -27.28
C THR A 977 -37.83 21.72 -28.36
N VAL A 978 -38.48 20.56 -28.31
CA VAL A 978 -38.38 19.51 -29.35
C VAL A 978 -39.73 19.25 -30.02
N PRO A 979 -39.76 18.76 -31.28
CA PRO A 979 -40.95 18.17 -31.88
C PRO A 979 -41.49 16.95 -31.10
N ALA A 980 -42.63 16.42 -31.54
CA ALA A 980 -43.14 15.14 -31.04
C ALA A 980 -42.35 13.98 -31.67
N GLY A 981 -41.78 13.10 -30.85
CA GLY A 981 -40.91 12.02 -31.34
C GLY A 981 -40.26 11.19 -30.23
N SER A 982 -39.46 10.21 -30.65
CA SER A 982 -38.57 9.43 -29.79
C SER A 982 -37.12 9.77 -30.13
N TYR A 983 -36.30 10.04 -29.12
CA TYR A 983 -34.93 10.55 -29.25
C TYR A 983 -33.98 9.72 -28.38
N GLY A 984 -32.86 9.28 -28.95
CA GLY A 984 -31.71 8.75 -28.23
C GLY A 984 -30.70 9.87 -27.93
N PHE A 985 -30.10 9.85 -26.73
CA PHE A 985 -29.09 10.83 -26.31
C PHE A 985 -28.12 10.28 -25.25
N LYS A 986 -27.02 11.00 -25.04
CA LYS A 986 -26.02 10.80 -23.98
C LYS A 986 -25.53 12.14 -23.42
N ALA A 987 -24.86 12.10 -22.27
CA ALA A 987 -24.00 13.20 -21.83
C ALA A 987 -22.64 13.07 -22.50
N ALA A 988 -22.12 14.17 -23.05
CA ALA A 988 -20.78 14.26 -23.60
C ALA A 988 -20.04 15.40 -22.91
N LEU A 989 -18.88 15.12 -22.29
CA LEU A 989 -18.20 16.08 -21.43
C LEU A 989 -17.13 16.85 -22.21
N ASN A 990 -16.79 18.04 -21.71
CA ASN A 990 -15.69 18.85 -22.22
C ASN A 990 -15.73 19.08 -23.74
N ARG A 991 -16.94 19.16 -24.30
CA ARG A 991 -17.27 19.33 -25.74
C ARG A 991 -16.78 18.19 -26.66
N GLY A 992 -16.56 16.99 -26.13
CA GLY A 992 -16.11 15.84 -26.90
C GLY A 992 -16.75 14.52 -26.46
N TRP A 993 -16.50 13.47 -27.25
CA TRP A 993 -16.96 12.10 -26.92
C TRP A 993 -15.96 11.30 -26.08
N SER A 994 -14.76 11.83 -25.82
CA SER A 994 -13.69 11.16 -25.05
C SER A 994 -14.12 10.77 -23.63
N GLU A 995 -15.03 11.55 -23.04
CA GLU A 995 -15.67 11.24 -21.77
C GLU A 995 -17.18 11.43 -21.98
N ASN A 996 -17.95 10.35 -21.93
CA ASN A 996 -19.39 10.37 -22.21
C ASN A 996 -20.14 9.30 -21.42
N TYR A 997 -21.39 9.58 -21.08
CA TYR A 997 -22.18 8.74 -20.19
C TYR A 997 -23.60 8.54 -20.72
N GLY A 998 -24.05 7.28 -20.69
CA GLY A 998 -25.31 6.84 -21.27
C GLY A 998 -26.33 6.35 -20.24
N ALA A 999 -27.12 5.36 -20.63
CA ALA A 999 -28.10 4.69 -19.79
C ALA A 999 -27.46 4.13 -18.52
N GLY A 1000 -28.08 4.40 -17.37
CA GLY A 1000 -27.57 4.01 -16.05
C GLY A 1000 -26.34 4.80 -15.59
N GLY A 1001 -25.89 5.82 -16.32
CA GLY A 1001 -24.67 6.58 -16.01
C GLY A 1001 -23.39 5.83 -16.38
N ALA A 1002 -23.47 4.72 -17.11
CA ALA A 1002 -22.28 3.97 -17.52
C ALA A 1002 -21.38 4.80 -18.46
N PRO A 1003 -20.05 4.85 -18.23
CA PRO A 1003 -19.09 5.38 -19.20
C PRO A 1003 -19.25 4.69 -20.55
N GLY A 1004 -19.33 5.46 -21.63
CA GLY A 1004 -19.58 4.94 -22.99
C GLY A 1004 -20.96 4.28 -23.19
N GLY A 1005 -21.80 4.17 -22.15
CA GLY A 1005 -23.00 3.35 -22.10
C GLY A 1005 -24.05 3.63 -23.18
N GLY A 1006 -24.98 2.70 -23.37
CA GLY A 1006 -26.02 2.78 -24.42
C GLY A 1006 -26.89 4.04 -24.35
N ASN A 1007 -27.53 4.41 -25.46
CA ASN A 1007 -28.28 5.67 -25.56
C ASN A 1007 -29.47 5.72 -24.58
N VAL A 1008 -29.60 6.83 -23.84
CA VAL A 1008 -30.82 7.14 -23.08
C VAL A 1008 -31.92 7.46 -24.07
N SER A 1009 -33.08 6.82 -23.95
CA SER A 1009 -34.21 6.99 -24.86
C SER A 1009 -35.35 7.74 -24.19
N VAL A 1010 -35.81 8.84 -24.79
CA VAL A 1010 -37.02 9.57 -24.34
C VAL A 1010 -38.04 9.64 -25.48
N THR A 1011 -39.32 9.50 -25.16
CA THR A 1011 -40.42 9.80 -26.09
C THR A 1011 -41.21 10.97 -25.55
N HIS A 1012 -41.42 11.99 -26.38
CA HIS A 1012 -41.98 13.27 -25.96
C HIS A 1012 -43.10 13.70 -26.92
N ASP A 1013 -44.20 14.25 -26.39
CA ASP A 1013 -45.37 14.70 -27.17
C ASP A 1013 -45.14 16.03 -27.92
N GLY A 1014 -43.93 16.58 -27.83
CA GLY A 1014 -43.52 17.85 -28.41
C GLY A 1014 -43.79 19.04 -27.50
N GLY A 1015 -42.92 20.04 -27.55
CA GLY A 1015 -42.91 21.17 -26.63
C GLY A 1015 -41.62 21.22 -25.81
N GLN A 1016 -41.68 21.85 -24.65
CA GLN A 1016 -40.51 22.06 -23.78
C GLN A 1016 -40.09 20.78 -23.07
N ILE A 1017 -38.79 20.48 -23.08
CA ILE A 1017 -38.15 19.35 -22.40
C ILE A 1017 -36.93 19.87 -21.64
N THR A 1018 -36.59 19.27 -20.49
CA THR A 1018 -35.37 19.61 -19.74
C THR A 1018 -34.43 18.41 -19.61
N PHE A 1019 -33.25 18.53 -20.18
CA PHE A 1019 -32.13 17.60 -19.97
C PHE A 1019 -31.42 17.96 -18.66
N ARG A 1020 -31.06 16.95 -17.88
CA ARG A 1020 -30.31 17.09 -16.62
C ARG A 1020 -29.18 16.07 -16.63
N TYR A 1021 -27.95 16.51 -16.39
CA TYR A 1021 -26.79 15.64 -16.20
C TYR A 1021 -26.15 15.89 -14.85
N ASP A 1022 -25.88 14.81 -14.12
CA ASP A 1022 -25.18 14.83 -12.85
C ASP A 1022 -23.77 14.23 -13.05
N HIS A 1023 -22.72 14.98 -12.72
CA HIS A 1023 -21.34 14.53 -12.98
C HIS A 1023 -20.86 13.38 -12.08
N PHE A 1024 -21.56 13.05 -10.98
CA PHE A 1024 -21.09 12.05 -10.01
C PHE A 1024 -21.87 10.73 -10.05
N SER A 1025 -23.16 10.78 -10.38
CA SER A 1025 -23.89 9.56 -10.77
C SER A 1025 -23.77 9.29 -12.27
N HIS A 1026 -23.19 10.22 -13.02
CA HIS A 1026 -23.09 10.20 -14.48
C HIS A 1026 -24.43 10.08 -15.23
N LEU A 1027 -25.55 10.15 -14.51
CA LEU A 1027 -26.89 10.00 -15.06
C LEU A 1027 -27.27 11.24 -15.86
N ILE A 1028 -27.57 11.03 -17.15
CA ILE A 1028 -28.32 12.00 -17.95
C ILE A 1028 -29.79 11.57 -18.06
N THR A 1029 -30.69 12.51 -17.79
CA THR A 1029 -32.15 12.31 -17.85
C THR A 1029 -32.80 13.43 -18.67
N ALA A 1030 -34.01 13.19 -19.17
CA ALA A 1030 -34.80 14.18 -19.91
C ALA A 1030 -36.28 14.09 -19.53
N GLY A 1031 -36.89 15.26 -19.23
CA GLY A 1031 -38.31 15.39 -18.86
C GLY A 1031 -38.68 16.79 -18.38
#